data_AF-A0A353WQ20-F1
#
_entry.id   AF-A0A353WQ20-F1
#
_cell.length_a   1.000
_cell.length_b   1.000
_cell.length_c   1.000
_cell.angle_alpha   90.00
_cell.angle_beta   90.00
_cell.angle_gamma   90.00
#
_symmetry.space_group_name_H-M   'P 1'
#
loop_
_entity.id
_entity.type
_entity.pdbx_description
1 polymer ?
#
loop_
_entity_poly.entity_id
_entity_poly.type
_entity_poly.pdbx_seq_one_letter_code
_entity_poly.pdbx_strand_id
1 'polypeptide(L)'
;MSMNYFKLYTTLLLAAVLTSCAKVHGPEEGNCTEGETVSISVSVDSRKFGGSATNSGLPDTRLDAAASSLYSGGTLGLFIDYGKNAKYTQSNVLWENDGTNTWAPQIGMLWGKSYDKVGVYAYAPYLEGQNDLSSLTFTIPTDQSDGISEADLLWWYPGIENGAKKDVTANDFVEGNINITFRHALTKLTVNFELASQFKGQNIFIKEAWFHQSMDKVAINFTGSDNNSVPYVGMASSTSSSPVSIKMHNCSGNGNLSCDVLFFPYTFFNTRYKLLTLTLSDGRDYILTYDKELELVSGTAYEMTVKVGKDKLEAGEVTVSSWIDKGSLGDSFGADAAEYSEWSGQDDIAEAYAGGTGTSDDPYQIATAAQLAFLAQECNKEGSDYKYSDIRKYFKLTADIDLKGHAWTPVGTIAQQFTGLFDGDNHVIINLNVSDVQYAGLFGCVQNGATIKDLVIRNASVSSVSQDPESVKPHNPEAYSGILVAFSSASCKISDCKVDGTVSSDYCAGGIVGYATESSEKDGLIANCTADVNCFVANSTSDSYCGGIAGISYIGKMYNCVVRGKIDGPCDVGGLVGWLADGGGFVYPFSYVYAEVGISKVDLSNLSPSIGGLVGSAYSSNGTKILNCYMLGKVWCAEGLELDTVQSICIGGIVGSAKNVEIGGCHYLGSIFVQKPSSGGLRAGVFIGDLMSGVKANGNNSYMIDLAAGLPVYGYKDEGVDDSSVYVIGLE
;
A
#
# COMPACT_ATOMS: atom_id res chain seq x y z
N MET A 1 -38.52 22.37 58.01
CA MET A 1 -37.62 23.53 58.21
C MET A 1 -36.55 23.46 57.15
N SER A 2 -36.43 24.54 56.40
CA SER A 2 -35.53 24.78 55.27
C SER A 2 -34.05 24.85 55.66
N MET A 3 -33.18 24.42 54.74
CA MET A 3 -32.05 25.18 54.15
C MET A 3 -31.15 24.15 53.43
N ASN A 4 -31.26 24.02 52.11
CA ASN A 4 -30.46 24.72 51.09
C ASN A 4 -28.94 24.61 51.32
N TYR A 5 -28.24 23.88 50.46
CA TYR A 5 -27.25 24.43 49.53
C TYR A 5 -26.93 23.40 48.43
N PHE A 6 -27.53 23.61 47.26
CA PHE A 6 -27.07 23.09 45.98
C PHE A 6 -25.74 23.80 45.65
N LYS A 7 -24.64 23.06 45.43
CA LYS A 7 -23.48 23.57 44.71
C LYS A 7 -23.58 23.12 43.25
N LEU A 8 -24.15 23.99 42.42
CA LEU A 8 -23.90 24.00 40.99
C LEU A 8 -22.40 24.23 40.78
N TYR A 9 -21.68 23.26 40.23
CA TYR A 9 -20.45 23.57 39.49
C TYR A 9 -20.89 24.08 38.13
N THR A 10 -20.98 25.39 38.00
CA THR A 10 -20.98 26.08 36.71
C THR A 10 -19.62 25.88 36.06
N THR A 11 -19.49 24.91 35.17
CA THR A 11 -18.48 24.95 34.11
C THR A 11 -18.84 26.14 33.21
N LEU A 12 -18.11 27.25 33.37
CA LEU A 12 -18.05 28.26 32.32
C LEU A 12 -17.36 27.59 31.14
N LEU A 13 -18.16 27.12 30.17
CA LEU A 13 -17.68 26.94 28.80
C LEU A 13 -17.39 28.36 28.29
N LEU A 14 -16.14 28.82 28.44
CA LEU A 14 -15.67 29.95 27.67
C LEU A 14 -15.42 29.41 26.26
N ALA A 15 -16.45 29.46 25.41
CA ALA A 15 -16.24 29.33 23.98
C ALA A 15 -15.46 30.57 23.52
N ALA A 16 -14.14 30.53 23.65
CA ALA A 16 -13.27 31.42 22.91
C ALA A 16 -13.48 31.07 21.44
N VAL A 17 -14.15 31.95 20.70
CA VAL A 17 -14.14 31.92 19.24
C VAL A 17 -12.69 32.23 18.85
N LEU A 18 -11.88 31.19 18.73
CA LEU A 18 -10.53 31.25 18.21
C LEU A 18 -10.65 31.46 16.70
N THR A 19 -10.30 32.64 16.23
CA THR A 19 -9.92 32.82 14.83
C THR A 19 -8.64 32.03 14.59
N SER A 20 -8.79 30.78 14.17
CA SER A 20 -7.73 30.00 13.52
C SER A 20 -7.42 30.62 12.14
N CYS A 21 -6.31 30.22 11.53
CA CYS A 21 -5.80 30.72 10.24
C CYS A 21 -6.73 30.58 9.01
N ALA A 22 -8.02 30.29 9.21
CA ALA A 22 -9.01 30.19 8.15
C ALA A 22 -9.87 31.47 8.05
N LYS A 23 -9.37 32.52 7.36
CA LYS A 23 -10.13 33.27 6.31
C LYS A 23 -9.46 34.56 5.79
N VAL A 24 -9.28 34.55 4.45
CA VAL A 24 -9.38 35.66 3.48
C VAL A 24 -8.19 36.62 3.36
N HIS A 25 -7.28 36.31 2.43
CA HIS A 25 -7.05 37.11 1.21
C HIS A 25 -6.41 36.26 0.10
N GLY A 26 -6.59 36.68 -1.16
CA GLY A 26 -6.18 35.96 -2.37
C GLY A 26 -4.66 35.82 -2.55
N PRO A 27 -4.17 35.43 -3.74
CA PRO A 27 -2.84 34.85 -3.95
C PRO A 27 -1.71 35.89 -4.00
N GLU A 28 -1.56 36.69 -2.94
CA GLU A 28 -0.35 37.47 -2.64
C GLU A 28 -0.03 37.31 -1.14
N GLU A 29 1.02 36.52 -0.85
CA GLU A 29 1.76 36.37 0.41
C GLU A 29 0.99 35.90 1.68
N GLY A 30 1.21 34.63 2.05
CA GLY A 30 0.80 34.04 3.32
C GLY A 30 1.53 34.67 4.52
N ASN A 31 0.88 35.60 5.21
CA ASN A 31 1.38 36.19 6.44
C ASN A 31 0.54 35.72 7.64
N CYS A 32 1.03 34.74 8.40
CA CYS A 32 0.64 34.62 9.83
C CYS A 32 1.15 35.89 10.55
N THR A 33 0.30 36.54 11.33
CA THR A 33 0.74 37.68 12.15
C THR A 33 1.42 37.18 13.42
N GLU A 34 2.50 37.85 13.86
CA GLU A 34 3.29 37.40 15.02
C GLU A 34 2.40 37.26 16.27
N GLY A 35 2.45 36.09 16.91
CA GLY A 35 1.70 35.80 18.13
C GLY A 35 0.32 35.17 17.92
N GLU A 36 0.00 34.69 16.71
CA GLU A 36 -1.22 33.92 16.43
C GLU A 36 -1.16 32.49 16.98
N THR A 37 -2.34 31.92 17.25
CA THR A 37 -2.46 30.56 17.82
C THR A 37 -2.22 29.50 16.75
N VAL A 38 -1.41 28.50 17.08
CA VAL A 38 -1.13 27.35 16.23
C VAL A 38 -2.34 26.44 16.15
N SER A 39 -2.61 25.91 14.95
CA SER A 39 -3.59 24.84 14.70
C SER A 39 -2.88 23.66 14.04
N ILE A 40 -3.40 22.44 14.22
CA ILE A 40 -2.78 21.22 13.70
C ILE A 40 -3.79 20.34 12.95
N SER A 41 -3.30 19.62 11.95
CA SER A 41 -3.99 18.48 11.36
C SER A 41 -3.14 17.24 11.60
N VAL A 42 -3.76 16.14 12.02
CA VAL A 42 -3.03 14.94 12.44
C VAL A 42 -3.48 13.74 11.62
N SER A 43 -2.49 12.96 11.19
CA SER A 43 -2.65 11.71 10.48
C SER A 43 -1.54 10.74 10.88
N VAL A 44 -1.71 9.46 10.61
CA VAL A 44 -0.67 8.44 10.82
C VAL A 44 -0.20 7.94 9.47
N ASP A 45 1.09 8.17 9.23
CA ASP A 45 1.91 7.46 8.28
C ASP A 45 1.85 5.95 8.61
N SER A 46 0.95 5.20 7.95
CA SER A 46 1.04 3.72 7.96
C SER A 46 2.32 3.20 7.29
N ARG A 47 3.13 4.15 6.81
CA ARG A 47 4.50 4.05 6.34
C ARG A 47 5.45 4.48 7.47
N LYS A 48 6.27 3.60 8.04
CA LYS A 48 7.72 3.72 7.87
C LYS A 48 8.51 2.67 8.64
N PHE A 49 9.15 1.79 7.88
CA PHE A 49 10.48 1.26 8.15
C PHE A 49 11.53 2.38 8.28
N GLY A 50 12.33 2.36 9.36
CA GLY A 50 13.73 2.81 9.38
C GLY A 50 14.06 4.31 9.27
N GLY A 51 14.82 4.81 10.25
CA GLY A 51 15.50 6.11 10.22
C GLY A 51 16.94 5.99 10.72
N SER A 52 17.89 6.40 9.87
CA SER A 52 19.31 6.71 10.14
C SER A 52 20.27 5.55 10.48
N ALA A 53 21.09 5.22 9.48
CA ALA A 53 22.48 4.74 9.50
C ALA A 53 23.12 4.40 10.87
N THR A 54 23.27 3.10 11.14
CA THR A 54 24.55 2.44 11.50
C THR A 54 24.39 0.92 11.42
N ASN A 55 25.15 0.26 10.53
CA ASN A 55 25.54 -1.16 10.55
C ASN A 55 24.61 -2.18 11.24
N SER A 56 23.58 -2.67 10.54
CA SER A 56 23.02 -4.03 10.71
C SER A 56 22.21 -4.38 9.46
N GLY A 57 22.53 -5.52 8.84
CA GLY A 57 22.09 -5.94 7.49
C GLY A 57 20.67 -6.49 7.44
N LEU A 58 19.67 -5.60 7.48
CA LEU A 58 18.27 -5.94 7.24
C LEU A 58 17.57 -5.17 6.14
N PRO A 59 16.52 -5.78 5.56
CA PRO A 59 15.70 -5.12 4.58
C PRO A 59 14.73 -4.06 5.16
N ASP A 60 15.10 -2.77 5.11
CA ASP A 60 14.13 -1.66 5.00
C ASP A 60 13.17 -2.01 3.86
N THR A 61 11.87 -2.18 4.09
CA THR A 61 10.86 -2.50 3.06
C THR A 61 9.51 -1.90 3.41
N ARG A 62 9.14 -0.72 2.90
CA ARG A 62 7.75 -0.27 2.61
C ARG A 62 7.46 1.15 3.08
N LEU A 63 7.32 2.06 2.12
CA LEU A 63 6.33 3.11 2.27
C LEU A 63 4.96 2.54 1.72
N ASP A 64 3.86 3.28 1.92
CA ASP A 64 2.42 3.14 1.60
C ASP A 64 1.83 4.15 0.59
N ALA A 65 0.96 3.82 -0.37
CA ALA A 65 0.47 4.79 -1.38
C ALA A 65 -0.56 5.77 -0.87
N ALA A 66 -1.49 5.20 -0.12
CA ALA A 66 -2.56 5.87 0.56
C ALA A 66 -2.33 5.61 2.04
N ALA A 67 -1.53 6.45 2.68
CA ALA A 67 -0.92 5.99 3.92
C ALA A 67 -0.86 7.05 5.00
N SER A 68 -1.74 8.04 4.90
CA SER A 68 -2.10 8.86 6.05
C SER A 68 -3.56 8.59 6.36
N SER A 69 -3.84 7.68 7.29
CA SER A 69 -5.17 7.59 7.89
C SER A 69 -5.32 8.69 8.93
N LEU A 70 -6.56 9.12 9.20
CA LEU A 70 -6.80 10.00 10.34
C LEU A 70 -6.30 9.33 11.61
N TYR A 71 -5.55 10.05 12.43
CA TYR A 71 -5.12 9.50 13.71
C TYR A 71 -6.33 9.36 14.63
N SER A 72 -6.69 8.13 14.97
CA SER A 72 -7.84 7.80 15.81
C SER A 72 -7.55 7.89 17.32
N GLY A 73 -6.30 8.11 17.71
CA GLY A 73 -5.92 8.26 19.12
C GLY A 73 -6.34 9.62 19.71
N GLY A 74 -6.45 9.63 21.04
CA GLY A 74 -7.05 10.76 21.78
C GLY A 74 -6.08 11.86 22.21
N THR A 75 -4.77 11.61 22.25
CA THR A 75 -3.78 12.56 22.79
C THR A 75 -2.46 12.55 22.04
N LEU A 76 -1.76 13.69 22.01
CA LEU A 76 -0.37 13.81 21.57
C LEU A 76 0.38 14.89 22.35
N GLY A 77 1.72 14.82 22.35
CA GLY A 77 2.60 15.89 22.82
C GLY A 77 3.21 16.65 21.65
N LEU A 78 3.16 17.99 21.68
CA LEU A 78 3.74 18.87 20.66
C LEU A 78 4.83 19.77 21.24
N PHE A 79 5.90 19.96 20.46
CA PHE A 79 7.01 20.85 20.77
C PHE A 79 7.13 21.91 19.68
N ILE A 80 7.35 23.16 20.11
CA ILE A 80 7.75 24.29 19.25
C ILE A 80 9.04 24.83 19.84
N ASP A 81 10.14 24.72 19.10
CA ASP A 81 11.49 25.05 19.56
C ASP A 81 12.10 26.19 18.73
N TYR A 82 12.06 27.40 19.28
CA TYR A 82 12.78 28.57 18.79
C TYR A 82 14.20 28.67 19.37
N GLY A 83 14.63 27.66 20.14
CA GLY A 83 15.87 27.68 20.91
C GLY A 83 15.68 28.08 22.37
N LYS A 84 16.75 27.92 23.13
CA LYS A 84 16.76 28.10 24.59
C LYS A 84 16.36 29.52 24.99
N ASN A 85 15.36 29.63 25.87
CA ASN A 85 14.81 30.90 26.41
C ASN A 85 14.11 31.80 25.38
N ALA A 86 13.87 31.35 24.14
CA ALA A 86 13.10 32.11 23.19
C ALA A 86 11.62 32.19 23.62
N LYS A 87 10.99 33.34 23.36
CA LYS A 87 9.65 33.70 23.89
C LYS A 87 8.56 32.67 23.58
N TYR A 88 8.61 32.07 22.39
CA TYR A 88 7.59 31.15 21.89
C TYR A 88 8.01 29.68 21.96
N THR A 89 9.16 29.37 22.57
CA THR A 89 9.56 27.99 22.81
C THR A 89 8.64 27.35 23.84
N GLN A 90 8.01 26.23 23.46
CA GLN A 90 7.13 25.45 24.32
C GLN A 90 7.42 23.96 24.13
N SER A 91 7.55 23.23 25.24
CA SER A 91 7.95 21.82 25.23
C SER A 91 6.80 20.95 25.73
N ASN A 92 6.53 19.86 25.01
CA ASN A 92 5.60 18.79 25.39
C ASN A 92 4.22 19.30 25.82
N VAL A 93 3.61 20.18 25.03
CA VAL A 93 2.24 20.62 25.27
C VAL A 93 1.29 19.48 24.91
N LEU A 94 0.39 19.11 25.82
CA LEU A 94 -0.68 18.16 25.56
C LEU A 94 -1.68 18.74 24.56
N TRP A 95 -2.02 17.93 23.56
CA TRP A 95 -3.14 18.16 22.67
C TRP A 95 -4.13 17.01 22.76
N GLU A 96 -5.42 17.33 22.79
CA GLU A 96 -6.52 16.38 22.89
C GLU A 96 -7.39 16.42 21.63
N ASN A 97 -7.82 15.23 21.18
CA ASN A 97 -8.75 15.05 20.06
C ASN A 97 -10.17 14.83 20.59
N ASP A 98 -11.16 15.50 20.00
CA ASP A 98 -12.57 15.32 20.34
C ASP A 98 -13.21 14.08 19.69
N GLY A 99 -12.44 13.32 18.91
CA GLY A 99 -12.89 12.15 18.16
C GLY A 99 -13.27 12.45 16.71
N THR A 100 -13.20 13.72 16.27
CA THR A 100 -13.48 14.14 14.88
C THR A 100 -12.23 14.59 14.13
N ASN A 101 -11.04 14.34 14.70
CA ASN A 101 -9.74 14.90 14.27
C ASN A 101 -9.66 16.43 14.44
N THR A 102 -10.44 16.97 15.38
CA THR A 102 -10.32 18.36 15.85
C THR A 102 -9.47 18.37 17.11
N TRP A 103 -8.37 19.12 17.08
CA TRP A 103 -7.35 19.09 18.13
C TRP A 103 -7.29 20.41 18.90
N ALA A 104 -7.22 20.30 20.24
CA ALA A 104 -7.11 21.45 21.13
C ALA A 104 -5.89 21.32 22.06
N PRO A 105 -5.07 22.36 22.22
CA PRO A 105 -3.97 22.33 23.16
C PRO A 105 -4.43 22.64 24.59
N GLN A 106 -3.81 22.00 25.58
CA GLN A 106 -4.03 22.30 27.00
C GLN A 106 -3.62 23.74 27.35
N ILE A 107 -2.59 24.25 26.69
CA ILE A 107 -2.09 25.62 26.82
C ILE A 107 -1.89 26.19 25.42
N GLY A 108 -2.44 27.38 25.14
CA GLY A 108 -2.33 28.00 23.82
C GLY A 108 -0.89 28.11 23.33
N MET A 109 -0.59 27.48 22.19
CA MET A 109 0.70 27.56 21.52
C MET A 109 0.67 28.69 20.50
N LEU A 110 1.65 29.60 20.55
CA LEU A 110 1.71 30.75 19.66
C LEU A 110 2.86 30.62 18.66
N TRP A 111 2.63 31.05 17.43
CA TRP A 111 3.68 31.18 16.44
C TRP A 111 4.32 32.57 16.51
N GLY A 112 5.64 32.62 16.31
CA GLY A 112 6.42 33.84 16.15
C GLY A 112 6.21 34.49 14.78
N LYS A 113 7.26 34.99 14.15
CA LYS A 113 7.16 35.65 12.85
C LYS A 113 6.98 34.63 11.73
N SER A 114 6.34 35.05 10.64
CA SER A 114 6.04 34.17 9.51
C SER A 114 7.28 33.49 8.88
N TYR A 115 8.42 34.17 8.93
CA TYR A 115 9.70 33.71 8.39
C TYR A 115 10.65 33.06 9.41
N ASP A 116 10.24 32.94 10.68
CA ASP A 116 11.05 32.26 11.67
C ASP A 116 11.17 30.77 11.31
N LYS A 117 12.40 30.24 11.41
CA LYS A 117 12.70 28.82 11.25
C LYS A 117 12.63 28.15 12.61
N VAL A 118 11.72 27.20 12.77
CA VAL A 118 11.35 26.66 14.08
C VAL A 118 11.38 25.13 14.06
N GLY A 119 11.97 24.53 15.08
CA GLY A 119 11.86 23.09 15.29
C GLY A 119 10.44 22.74 15.73
N VAL A 120 9.79 21.81 15.03
CA VAL A 120 8.48 21.29 15.44
C VAL A 120 8.54 19.78 15.52
N TYR A 121 8.11 19.22 16.66
CA TYR A 121 8.20 17.79 16.93
C TYR A 121 6.93 17.32 17.62
N ALA A 122 6.47 16.11 17.30
CA ALA A 122 5.30 15.53 17.94
C ALA A 122 5.50 14.04 18.23
N TYR A 123 4.78 13.53 19.22
CA TYR A 123 4.66 12.10 19.50
C TYR A 123 3.30 11.78 20.13
N ALA A 124 2.89 10.52 20.06
CA ALA A 124 1.66 10.03 20.68
C ALA A 124 1.83 8.58 21.17
N PRO A 125 1.10 8.12 22.20
CA PRO A 125 0.22 8.91 23.06
C PRO A 125 0.99 9.91 23.93
N TYR A 126 0.29 10.92 24.46
CA TYR A 126 0.92 11.92 25.34
C TYR A 126 1.46 11.29 26.63
N LEU A 127 2.66 11.72 27.04
CA LEU A 127 3.27 11.36 28.31
C LEU A 127 3.63 12.62 29.11
N GLU A 128 3.16 12.68 30.35
CA GLU A 128 3.47 13.80 31.24
C GLU A 128 4.98 13.84 31.58
N GLY A 129 5.55 15.04 31.64
CA GLY A 129 6.93 15.26 32.09
C GLY A 129 8.03 15.05 31.04
N GLN A 130 7.71 14.63 29.81
CA GLN A 130 8.68 14.42 28.73
C GLN A 130 9.16 15.72 28.06
N ASN A 131 9.77 16.64 28.82
CA ASN A 131 10.16 17.96 28.31
C ASN A 131 11.52 17.99 27.58
N ASP A 132 12.29 16.91 27.64
CA ASP A 132 13.63 16.82 27.05
C ASP A 132 13.58 16.20 25.65
N LEU A 133 13.85 17.00 24.62
CA LEU A 133 13.89 16.55 23.22
C LEU A 133 14.98 15.52 22.93
N SER A 134 15.99 15.37 23.79
CA SER A 134 17.08 14.40 23.60
C SER A 134 16.80 13.02 24.19
N SER A 135 15.76 12.88 25.04
CA SER A 135 15.52 11.63 25.77
C SER A 135 14.07 11.48 26.23
N LEU A 136 13.13 11.44 25.27
CA LEU A 136 11.74 11.09 25.57
C LEU A 136 11.63 9.57 25.76
N THR A 137 11.23 9.10 26.94
CA THR A 137 11.20 7.66 27.26
C THR A 137 9.77 7.11 27.32
N PHE A 138 9.53 5.99 26.64
CA PHE A 138 8.28 5.23 26.63
C PHE A 138 8.50 3.80 27.18
N THR A 139 7.55 3.32 27.98
CA THR A 139 7.56 1.93 28.52
C THR A 139 6.56 1.09 27.73
N ILE A 140 7.03 -0.03 27.17
CA ILE A 140 6.23 -0.89 26.31
C ILE A 140 5.32 -1.77 27.21
N PRO A 141 3.99 -1.76 27.02
CA PRO A 141 3.08 -2.64 27.74
C PRO A 141 3.41 -4.11 27.48
N THR A 142 3.63 -4.88 28.56
CA THR A 142 3.92 -6.32 28.47
C THR A 142 2.67 -7.19 28.37
N ASP A 143 1.49 -6.62 28.61
CA ASP A 143 0.21 -7.27 28.33
C ASP A 143 -0.52 -6.48 27.25
N GLN A 144 -0.62 -7.06 26.05
CA GLN A 144 -1.33 -6.48 24.91
C GLN A 144 -2.59 -7.30 24.55
N SER A 145 -3.02 -8.20 25.43
CA SER A 145 -4.10 -9.15 25.09
C SER A 145 -5.43 -8.47 24.76
N ASP A 146 -5.75 -7.34 25.41
CA ASP A 146 -6.97 -6.56 25.16
C ASP A 146 -6.85 -5.58 23.97
N GLY A 147 -5.65 -5.39 23.42
CA GLY A 147 -5.39 -4.50 22.29
C GLY A 147 -3.94 -4.03 22.23
N ILE A 148 -3.50 -3.61 21.03
CA ILE A 148 -2.12 -3.12 20.80
C ILE A 148 -2.01 -1.59 20.76
N SER A 149 -3.13 -0.86 20.80
CA SER A 149 -3.13 0.61 20.63
C SER A 149 -2.35 1.36 21.72
N GLU A 150 -2.38 0.88 22.97
CA GLU A 150 -1.61 1.49 24.07
C GLU A 150 -0.10 1.28 23.90
N ALA A 151 0.31 0.26 23.14
CA ALA A 151 1.72 0.01 22.82
C ALA A 151 2.18 0.78 21.57
N ASP A 152 1.27 1.29 20.74
CA ASP A 152 1.60 1.93 19.46
C ASP A 152 2.15 3.35 19.63
N LEU A 153 3.44 3.42 19.99
CA LEU A 153 4.16 4.68 20.07
C LEU A 153 4.37 5.27 18.68
N LEU A 154 3.95 6.51 18.52
CA LEU A 154 4.02 7.29 17.28
C LEU A 154 4.91 8.52 17.45
N TRP A 155 5.57 8.94 16.38
CA TRP A 155 6.47 10.10 16.40
C TRP A 155 6.55 10.82 15.06
N TRP A 156 6.81 12.13 15.08
CA TRP A 156 6.88 12.97 13.89
C TRP A 156 7.86 14.12 14.04
N TYR A 157 8.51 14.45 12.92
CA TYR A 157 9.30 15.65 12.68
C TYR A 157 9.14 16.02 11.19
N PRO A 158 9.35 17.29 10.80
CA PRO A 158 9.03 17.84 9.46
C PRO A 158 9.91 17.34 8.31
N GLY A 159 10.81 16.38 8.56
CA GLY A 159 11.73 15.80 7.57
C GLY A 159 13.17 16.32 7.70
N ILE A 160 13.97 16.00 6.69
CA ILE A 160 15.40 16.36 6.58
C ILE A 160 15.59 17.22 5.34
N GLU A 161 16.35 18.31 5.46
CA GLU A 161 16.75 19.19 4.37
C GLU A 161 18.27 19.40 4.43
N ASN A 162 18.98 19.14 3.33
CA ASN A 162 20.45 19.26 3.24
C ASN A 162 21.24 18.51 4.33
N GLY A 163 20.75 17.33 4.75
CA GLY A 163 21.43 16.48 5.75
C GLY A 163 21.21 16.89 7.21
N ALA A 164 20.33 17.86 7.48
CA ALA A 164 19.93 18.25 8.82
C ALA A 164 18.41 18.24 8.98
N LYS A 165 17.91 18.18 10.21
CA LYS A 165 16.47 18.33 10.49
C LYS A 165 15.92 19.60 9.86
N LYS A 166 14.80 19.48 9.14
CA LYS A 166 14.08 20.60 8.54
C LYS A 166 13.46 21.45 9.65
N ASP A 167 13.58 22.76 9.53
CA ASP A 167 12.81 23.70 10.35
C ASP A 167 11.51 24.08 9.61
N VAL A 168 10.47 24.36 10.36
CA VAL A 168 9.16 24.77 9.85
C VAL A 168 9.05 26.30 9.88
N THR A 169 8.47 26.86 8.82
CA THR A 169 8.05 28.27 8.73
C THR A 169 6.53 28.34 8.60
N ALA A 170 5.92 29.52 8.79
CA ALA A 170 4.47 29.67 8.62
C ALA A 170 4.01 29.40 7.17
N ASN A 171 4.92 29.48 6.19
CA ASN A 171 4.64 29.16 4.79
C ASN A 171 4.51 27.65 4.53
N ASP A 172 4.98 26.81 5.45
CA ASP A 172 4.81 25.35 5.36
C ASP A 172 3.41 24.90 5.83
N PHE A 173 2.57 25.82 6.32
CA PHE A 173 1.25 25.49 6.83
C PHE A 173 0.29 25.18 5.67
N VAL A 174 -0.50 24.13 5.83
CA VAL A 174 -1.51 23.73 4.85
C VAL A 174 -2.87 24.07 5.44
N GLU A 175 -3.63 24.92 4.74
CA GLU A 175 -4.92 25.44 5.23
C GLU A 175 -4.81 26.10 6.61
N GLY A 176 -3.63 26.66 6.92
CA GLY A 176 -3.35 27.30 8.20
C GLY A 176 -2.99 26.35 9.35
N ASN A 177 -2.79 25.07 9.06
CA ASN A 177 -2.40 24.06 10.05
C ASN A 177 -0.96 23.60 9.86
N ILE A 178 -0.30 23.26 10.97
CA ILE A 178 0.86 22.38 10.95
C ILE A 178 0.35 20.96 10.68
N ASN A 179 0.77 20.36 9.57
CA ASN A 179 0.38 19.00 9.23
C ASN A 179 1.33 17.99 9.86
N ILE A 180 0.81 17.19 10.79
CA ILE A 180 1.53 16.13 11.52
C ILE A 180 1.15 14.79 10.90
N THR A 181 2.15 14.05 10.43
CA THR A 181 1.98 12.71 9.84
C THR A 181 2.83 11.71 10.59
N PHE A 182 2.26 11.15 11.66
CA PHE A 182 2.95 10.27 12.61
C PHE A 182 3.50 9.00 11.99
N ARG A 183 4.68 8.56 12.39
CA ARG A 183 5.23 7.24 12.03
C ARG A 183 5.24 6.33 13.25
N HIS A 184 5.20 5.02 13.04
CA HIS A 184 5.35 4.04 14.11
C HIS A 184 6.79 4.01 14.65
N ALA A 185 6.93 3.91 15.98
CA ALA A 185 8.20 3.85 16.68
C ALA A 185 8.54 2.43 17.20
N LEU A 186 7.61 1.49 17.10
CA LEU A 186 7.82 0.08 17.45
C LEU A 186 7.81 -0.81 16.20
N THR A 187 8.03 -2.10 16.37
CA THR A 187 7.88 -3.14 15.35
C THR A 187 6.62 -3.94 15.60
N LYS A 188 5.84 -4.23 14.56
CA LYS A 188 4.71 -5.19 14.61
C LYS A 188 5.16 -6.56 14.08
N LEU A 189 4.73 -7.62 14.74
CA LEU A 189 4.83 -8.99 14.22
C LEU A 189 3.47 -9.66 14.30
N THR A 190 2.97 -10.09 13.15
CA THR A 190 1.79 -10.97 13.03
C THR A 190 2.27 -12.41 12.86
N VAL A 191 1.82 -13.31 13.73
CA VAL A 191 2.16 -14.74 13.68
C VAL A 191 0.93 -15.51 13.28
N ASN A 192 0.91 -16.09 12.08
CA ASN A 192 -0.16 -16.97 11.61
C ASN A 192 0.17 -18.43 11.97
N PHE A 193 -0.79 -19.15 12.51
CA PHE A 193 -0.62 -20.53 12.96
C PHE A 193 -1.38 -21.50 12.05
N GLU A 194 -0.64 -22.39 11.40
CA GLU A 194 -1.20 -23.45 10.57
C GLU A 194 -1.22 -24.77 11.35
N LEU A 195 -2.42 -25.26 11.67
CA LEU A 195 -2.56 -26.57 12.31
C LEU A 195 -2.22 -27.69 11.33
N ALA A 196 -1.34 -28.60 11.74
CA ALA A 196 -1.07 -29.82 10.98
C ALA A 196 -2.32 -30.73 10.86
N SER A 197 -2.33 -31.59 9.84
CA SER A 197 -3.47 -32.43 9.47
C SER A 197 -4.02 -33.31 10.60
N GLN A 198 -3.21 -33.65 11.62
CA GLN A 198 -3.67 -34.42 12.78
C GLN A 198 -4.70 -33.70 13.66
N PHE A 199 -4.83 -32.37 13.53
CA PHE A 199 -5.82 -31.57 14.26
C PHE A 199 -7.16 -31.46 13.51
N LYS A 200 -7.29 -32.07 12.32
CA LYS A 200 -8.51 -32.03 11.50
C LYS A 200 -9.72 -32.56 12.28
N GLY A 201 -10.79 -31.78 12.33
CA GLY A 201 -12.03 -32.11 13.04
C GLY A 201 -11.99 -31.89 14.55
N GLN A 202 -10.90 -31.36 15.10
CA GLN A 202 -10.80 -30.95 16.50
C GLN A 202 -11.08 -29.45 16.63
N ASN A 203 -11.75 -29.03 17.70
CA ASN A 203 -11.96 -27.61 18.02
C ASN A 203 -10.74 -27.06 18.74
N ILE A 204 -9.72 -26.66 17.98
CA ILE A 204 -8.46 -26.11 18.51
C ILE A 204 -8.48 -24.59 18.36
N PHE A 205 -8.20 -23.89 19.46
CA PHE A 205 -7.98 -22.45 19.48
C PHE A 205 -6.77 -22.11 20.35
N ILE A 206 -6.24 -20.90 20.17
CA ILE A 206 -5.12 -20.39 20.96
C ILE A 206 -5.71 -19.79 22.23
N LYS A 207 -5.31 -20.36 23.37
CA LYS A 207 -5.70 -19.83 24.68
C LYS A 207 -4.87 -18.61 25.04
N GLU A 208 -3.59 -18.66 24.71
CA GLU A 208 -2.62 -17.61 25.04
C GLU A 208 -1.38 -17.73 24.15
N ALA A 209 -0.75 -16.60 23.82
CA ALA A 209 0.57 -16.57 23.20
C ALA A 209 1.46 -15.49 23.81
N TRP A 210 2.76 -15.77 23.87
CA TRP A 210 3.78 -14.89 24.42
C TRP A 210 4.94 -14.74 23.44
N PHE A 211 5.33 -13.50 23.17
CA PHE A 211 6.56 -13.14 22.47
C PHE A 211 7.65 -12.81 23.50
N HIS A 212 8.90 -13.24 23.29
CA HIS A 212 9.93 -13.22 24.35
C HIS A 212 11.17 -12.36 24.05
N GLN A 213 11.19 -11.62 22.95
CA GLN A 213 12.41 -10.95 22.45
C GLN A 213 12.24 -9.42 22.31
N SER A 214 11.61 -8.78 23.30
CA SER A 214 11.43 -7.32 23.33
C SER A 214 12.30 -6.64 24.39
N MET A 215 12.68 -5.39 24.16
CA MET A 215 13.04 -4.43 25.22
C MET A 215 11.78 -4.02 26.02
N ASP A 216 11.96 -3.52 27.25
CA ASP A 216 10.87 -2.95 28.07
C ASP A 216 10.66 -1.45 27.86
N LYS A 217 11.67 -0.73 27.35
CA LYS A 217 11.62 0.72 27.12
C LYS A 217 12.35 1.14 25.86
N VAL A 218 11.81 2.19 25.24
CA VAL A 218 12.34 2.86 24.04
C VAL A 218 12.44 4.36 24.30
N ALA A 219 13.36 5.04 23.59
CA ALA A 219 13.51 6.48 23.66
C ALA A 219 13.45 7.13 22.26
N ILE A 220 12.79 8.29 22.18
CA ILE A 220 12.81 9.16 21.01
C ILE A 220 13.80 10.31 21.29
N ASN A 221 14.70 10.55 20.34
CA ASN A 221 15.63 11.67 20.36
C ASN A 221 15.37 12.56 19.13
N PHE A 222 14.83 13.75 19.35
CA PHE A 222 14.57 14.77 18.32
C PHE A 222 15.76 15.70 18.07
N THR A 223 16.80 15.64 18.90
CA THR A 223 17.99 16.50 18.75
C THR A 223 19.04 15.91 17.81
N GLY A 224 19.06 14.58 17.62
CA GLY A 224 20.15 13.86 16.97
C GLY A 224 21.35 13.61 17.91
N SER A 225 22.44 13.07 17.36
CA SER A 225 23.72 12.87 18.07
C SER A 225 24.73 13.98 17.73
N ASP A 226 25.79 14.11 18.52
CA ASP A 226 26.83 15.15 18.36
C ASP A 226 27.49 15.19 16.96
N ASN A 227 27.34 14.11 16.17
CA ASN A 227 27.87 13.97 14.80
C ASN A 227 26.79 13.81 13.71
N ASN A 228 25.51 13.69 14.07
CA ASN A 228 24.41 13.46 13.14
C ASN A 228 23.14 14.19 13.60
N SER A 229 22.73 15.26 12.91
CA SER A 229 21.61 16.13 13.30
C SER A 229 20.22 15.57 12.95
N VAL A 230 20.09 14.24 12.91
CA VAL A 230 18.89 13.52 12.47
C VAL A 230 18.18 12.88 13.67
N PRO A 231 16.88 13.16 13.88
CA PRO A 231 16.06 12.49 14.88
C PRO A 231 16.02 10.95 14.73
N TYR A 232 16.00 10.22 15.84
CA TYR A 232 15.95 8.75 15.82
C TYR A 232 15.17 8.16 17.01
N VAL A 233 14.79 6.89 16.87
CA VAL A 233 14.21 6.05 17.93
C VAL A 233 15.24 4.99 18.31
N GLY A 234 15.49 4.81 19.60
CA GLY A 234 16.50 3.88 20.07
C GLY A 234 16.25 3.37 21.48
N MET A 235 17.21 2.63 22.02
CA MET A 235 17.13 2.11 23.39
C MET A 235 17.18 3.25 24.42
N ALA A 236 16.28 3.22 25.40
CA ALA A 236 16.34 4.16 26.53
C ALA A 236 17.51 3.82 27.48
N SER A 237 18.11 4.83 28.10
CA SER A 237 19.19 4.62 29.08
C SER A 237 18.76 3.84 30.33
N SER A 238 17.44 3.76 30.57
CA SER A 238 16.83 3.06 31.72
C SER A 238 16.19 1.71 31.36
N THR A 239 16.48 1.18 30.17
CA THR A 239 16.03 -0.14 29.69
C THR A 239 16.68 -1.26 30.51
N SER A 240 15.93 -2.35 30.71
CA SER A 240 16.39 -3.54 31.44
C SER A 240 17.49 -4.31 30.69
N SER A 241 18.31 -5.06 31.45
CA SER A 241 19.46 -5.79 30.92
C SER A 241 19.12 -7.17 30.32
N SER A 242 17.84 -7.49 30.17
CA SER A 242 17.36 -8.79 29.69
C SER A 242 16.06 -8.61 28.94
N PRO A 243 15.78 -9.44 27.92
CA PRO A 243 14.56 -9.31 27.14
C PRO A 243 13.33 -9.58 28.01
N VAL A 244 12.26 -8.84 27.76
CA VAL A 244 10.96 -9.03 28.39
C VAL A 244 10.01 -9.81 27.49
N SER A 245 9.05 -10.45 28.14
CA SER A 245 7.99 -11.19 27.46
C SER A 245 6.73 -10.34 27.34
N ILE A 246 6.13 -10.33 26.16
CA ILE A 246 4.90 -9.61 25.86
C ILE A 246 3.81 -10.63 25.55
N LYS A 247 2.68 -10.53 26.25
CA LYS A 247 1.48 -11.29 25.95
C LYS A 247 0.79 -10.70 24.72
N MET A 248 0.53 -11.55 23.73
CA MET A 248 0.11 -11.14 22.39
C MET A 248 -1.40 -10.91 22.28
N HIS A 249 -1.79 -10.11 21.29
CA HIS A 249 -3.17 -9.76 20.96
C HIS A 249 -3.77 -10.69 19.89
N ASN A 250 -5.10 -10.62 19.73
CA ASN A 250 -5.89 -11.19 18.62
C ASN A 250 -5.78 -12.71 18.42
N CYS A 251 -5.30 -13.45 19.41
CA CYS A 251 -4.88 -14.84 19.25
C CYS A 251 -5.94 -15.86 18.79
N SER A 252 -7.23 -15.53 18.69
CA SER A 252 -8.25 -16.40 18.07
C SER A 252 -9.47 -15.60 17.58
N GLY A 253 -9.27 -14.34 17.14
CA GLY A 253 -10.35 -13.50 16.62
C GLY A 253 -10.97 -14.11 15.35
N ASN A 254 -12.30 -14.20 15.28
CA ASN A 254 -13.06 -14.60 14.08
C ASN A 254 -12.68 -15.97 13.47
N GLY A 255 -12.13 -16.90 14.25
CA GLY A 255 -11.71 -18.21 13.76
C GLY A 255 -10.35 -18.26 13.07
N ASN A 256 -9.64 -17.12 12.98
CA ASN A 256 -8.25 -17.08 12.56
C ASN A 256 -7.32 -17.45 13.72
N LEU A 257 -6.38 -18.35 13.45
CA LEU A 257 -5.31 -18.68 14.37
C LEU A 257 -4.13 -17.75 14.07
N SER A 258 -4.21 -16.50 14.52
CA SER A 258 -3.17 -15.49 14.31
C SER A 258 -2.99 -14.66 15.58
N CYS A 259 -1.78 -14.22 15.91
CA CYS A 259 -1.54 -13.32 17.04
C CYS A 259 -0.69 -12.13 16.61
N ASP A 260 -0.98 -10.95 17.16
CA ASP A 260 -0.24 -9.72 16.91
C ASP A 260 0.55 -9.27 18.15
N VAL A 261 1.70 -8.63 17.92
CA VAL A 261 2.49 -8.01 18.99
C VAL A 261 3.20 -6.75 18.49
N LEU A 262 3.19 -5.70 19.30
CA LEU A 262 4.07 -4.54 19.15
C LEU A 262 5.23 -4.63 20.13
N PHE A 263 6.45 -4.47 19.64
CA PHE A 263 7.66 -4.64 20.44
C PHE A 263 8.80 -3.76 19.93
N PHE A 264 9.83 -3.57 20.75
CA PHE A 264 11.09 -3.01 20.28
C PHE A 264 12.15 -4.11 20.30
N PRO A 265 12.79 -4.43 19.15
CA PRO A 265 13.75 -5.52 19.07
C PRO A 265 14.86 -5.40 20.12
N TYR A 266 15.09 -6.48 20.88
CA TYR A 266 16.24 -6.56 21.78
C TYR A 266 17.51 -6.76 20.94
N THR A 267 18.53 -5.91 21.13
CA THR A 267 19.79 -6.00 20.39
C THR A 267 20.44 -7.37 20.63
N PHE A 268 20.88 -8.03 19.56
CA PHE A 268 21.41 -9.41 19.52
C PHE A 268 20.34 -10.50 19.66
N PHE A 269 19.63 -10.81 18.56
CA PHE A 269 18.90 -12.08 18.39
C PHE A 269 19.89 -13.25 18.42
N ASN A 270 20.26 -13.71 19.62
CA ASN A 270 20.98 -14.97 19.73
C ASN A 270 19.96 -16.09 19.48
N THR A 271 20.15 -16.75 18.34
CA THR A 271 19.28 -17.75 17.71
C THR A 271 19.12 -19.06 18.50
N ARG A 272 19.54 -19.10 19.77
CA ARG A 272 19.30 -20.18 20.73
C ARG A 272 18.20 -19.86 21.76
N TYR A 273 17.58 -18.69 21.68
CA TYR A 273 16.56 -18.27 22.64
C TYR A 273 15.13 -18.51 22.16
N LYS A 274 14.25 -18.57 23.16
CA LYS A 274 12.81 -18.73 23.00
C LYS A 274 12.25 -17.51 22.28
N LEU A 275 11.57 -17.72 21.14
CA LEU A 275 10.88 -16.65 20.41
C LEU A 275 9.43 -16.55 20.89
N LEU A 276 8.73 -17.69 20.90
CA LEU A 276 7.29 -17.75 21.19
C LEU A 276 6.96 -18.85 22.22
N THR A 277 5.97 -18.58 23.09
CA THR A 277 5.15 -19.63 23.71
C THR A 277 3.76 -19.56 23.14
N LEU A 278 3.21 -20.69 22.73
CA LEU A 278 1.83 -20.84 22.32
C LEU A 278 1.13 -21.85 23.23
N THR A 279 0.09 -21.45 23.93
CA THR A 279 -0.74 -22.33 24.74
C THR A 279 -2.06 -22.57 24.01
N LEU A 280 -2.33 -23.82 23.63
CA LEU A 280 -3.57 -24.18 22.94
C LEU A 280 -4.70 -24.48 23.94
N SER A 281 -5.91 -24.68 23.41
CA SER A 281 -7.12 -25.06 24.16
C SER A 281 -6.99 -26.32 25.04
N ASP A 282 -6.04 -27.21 24.75
CA ASP A 282 -5.73 -28.40 25.55
C ASP A 282 -4.85 -28.09 26.79
N GLY A 283 -4.41 -26.85 26.93
CA GLY A 283 -3.54 -26.38 28.01
C GLY A 283 -2.07 -26.75 27.84
N ARG A 284 -1.66 -27.27 26.68
CA ARG A 284 -0.26 -27.61 26.39
C ARG A 284 0.48 -26.38 25.87
N ASP A 285 1.66 -26.16 26.43
CA ASP A 285 2.59 -25.15 25.95
C ASP A 285 3.46 -25.70 24.82
N TYR A 286 3.50 -24.94 23.73
CA TYR A 286 4.35 -25.13 22.59
C TYR A 286 5.38 -24.02 22.55
N ILE A 287 6.65 -24.39 22.37
CA ILE A 287 7.76 -23.43 22.40
C ILE A 287 8.36 -23.36 21.00
N LEU A 288 8.45 -22.15 20.47
CA LEU A 288 9.20 -21.88 19.25
C LEU A 288 10.57 -21.28 19.61
N THR A 289 11.63 -21.97 19.20
CA THR A 289 12.97 -21.42 19.10
C THR A 289 13.25 -21.11 17.64
N TYR A 290 13.88 -19.97 17.36
CA TYR A 290 14.16 -19.52 16.00
C TYR A 290 15.67 -19.46 15.80
N ASP A 291 16.18 -20.26 14.86
CA ASP A 291 17.60 -20.55 14.69
C ASP A 291 18.29 -19.72 13.59
N LYS A 292 17.53 -18.92 12.84
CA LYS A 292 18.05 -17.96 11.86
C LYS A 292 18.19 -16.58 12.47
N GLU A 293 19.17 -15.83 11.99
CA GLU A 293 19.31 -14.42 12.34
C GLU A 293 18.09 -13.67 11.77
N LEU A 294 17.24 -13.21 12.68
CA LEU A 294 16.27 -12.18 12.39
C LEU A 294 16.94 -10.90 12.79
N GLU A 295 17.06 -9.99 11.87
CA GLU A 295 17.09 -8.62 12.30
C GLU A 295 15.67 -8.06 12.03
N LEU A 296 15.16 -7.18 12.90
CA LEU A 296 13.85 -6.52 12.71
C LEU A 296 14.05 -5.01 12.89
N VAL A 297 13.45 -4.20 12.01
CA VAL A 297 13.61 -2.73 12.02
C VAL A 297 12.44 -2.10 12.78
N SER A 298 12.70 -1.05 13.55
CA SER A 298 11.67 -0.21 14.18
C SER A 298 10.82 0.52 13.12
N GLY A 299 9.52 0.67 13.38
CA GLY A 299 8.53 1.29 12.48
C GLY A 299 7.95 0.35 11.42
N THR A 300 8.32 -0.92 11.51
CA THR A 300 7.99 -1.96 10.54
C THR A 300 6.93 -2.93 11.04
N ALA A 301 6.06 -3.40 10.14
CA ALA A 301 5.32 -4.64 10.35
C ALA A 301 5.92 -5.85 9.61
N TYR A 302 5.97 -6.99 10.30
CA TYR A 302 6.36 -8.29 9.78
C TYR A 302 5.23 -9.31 9.96
N GLU A 303 5.26 -10.36 9.15
CA GLU A 303 4.41 -11.51 9.31
C GLU A 303 5.23 -12.80 9.20
N MET A 304 4.85 -13.79 9.99
CA MET A 304 5.42 -15.13 9.90
C MET A 304 4.35 -16.21 9.99
N THR A 305 4.51 -17.27 9.22
CA THR A 305 3.71 -18.48 9.37
C THR A 305 4.40 -19.46 10.30
N VAL A 306 3.69 -20.05 11.25
CA VAL A 306 4.16 -21.07 12.19
C VAL A 306 3.29 -22.31 12.06
N LYS A 307 3.90 -23.44 11.71
CA LYS A 307 3.20 -24.71 11.67
C LYS A 307 3.13 -25.31 13.06
N VAL A 308 1.93 -25.64 13.49
CA VAL A 308 1.64 -26.26 14.78
C VAL A 308 1.58 -27.77 14.58
N GLY A 309 2.63 -28.47 15.02
CA GLY A 309 2.71 -29.92 15.03
C GLY A 309 2.23 -30.53 16.34
N LYS A 310 2.32 -31.86 16.46
CA LYS A 310 1.86 -32.59 17.65
C LYS A 310 2.70 -32.24 18.88
N ASP A 311 4.01 -32.08 18.68
CA ASP A 311 4.99 -31.93 19.77
C ASP A 311 5.93 -30.75 19.59
N LYS A 312 5.82 -29.99 18.49
CA LYS A 312 6.71 -28.86 18.17
C LYS A 312 6.02 -27.81 17.30
N LEU A 313 6.57 -26.60 17.34
CA LEU A 313 6.31 -25.55 16.36
C LEU A 313 7.42 -25.56 15.31
N GLU A 314 7.07 -25.29 14.07
CA GLU A 314 8.04 -25.06 12.99
C GLU A 314 7.82 -23.65 12.44
N ALA A 315 8.83 -22.80 12.50
CA ALA A 315 8.74 -21.47 11.93
C ALA A 315 8.92 -21.49 10.41
N GLY A 316 8.09 -20.71 9.73
CA GLY A 316 8.25 -20.33 8.34
C GLY A 316 9.17 -19.12 8.17
N GLU A 317 9.12 -18.55 6.97
CA GLU A 317 9.83 -17.31 6.66
C GLU A 317 9.15 -16.12 7.32
N VAL A 318 9.96 -15.17 7.81
CA VAL A 318 9.47 -13.87 8.26
C VAL A 318 9.52 -12.95 7.06
N THR A 319 8.36 -12.49 6.62
CA THR A 319 8.23 -11.57 5.51
C THR A 319 7.72 -10.24 6.01
N VAL A 320 7.96 -9.21 5.24
CA VAL A 320 7.48 -7.90 5.58
C VAL A 320 5.98 -7.81 5.25
N SER A 321 5.21 -7.26 6.19
CA SER A 321 3.77 -7.09 6.07
C SER A 321 3.37 -5.60 6.08
N SER A 322 2.09 -5.35 5.84
CA SER A 322 1.51 -4.03 6.09
C SER A 322 1.28 -3.87 7.60
N TRP A 323 1.39 -2.64 8.10
CA TRP A 323 0.98 -2.33 9.47
C TRP A 323 -0.53 -2.58 9.67
N ILE A 324 -1.28 -2.55 8.57
CA ILE A 324 -2.71 -2.83 8.46
C ILE A 324 -2.90 -4.33 8.18
N ASP A 325 -3.80 -5.00 8.92
CA ASP A 325 -3.99 -6.45 8.90
C ASP A 325 -4.32 -7.02 7.51
N LYS A 326 -3.72 -8.17 7.14
CA LYS A 326 -4.00 -8.89 5.87
C LYS A 326 -5.39 -9.55 5.82
N GLY A 327 -6.02 -9.77 6.97
CA GLY A 327 -7.34 -10.40 7.10
C GLY A 327 -8.52 -9.43 7.07
N SER A 328 -8.25 -8.14 6.88
CA SER A 328 -9.29 -7.16 6.64
C SER A 328 -8.84 -6.38 5.43
N LEU A 329 -9.78 -5.97 4.58
CA LEU A 329 -9.59 -4.69 3.93
C LEU A 329 -9.68 -3.63 5.04
N GLY A 330 -8.65 -3.57 5.91
CA GLY A 330 -8.55 -2.80 7.14
C GLY A 330 -8.27 -1.32 6.93
N ASP A 331 -8.68 -0.82 5.78
CA ASP A 331 -8.81 0.59 5.48
C ASP A 331 -10.32 0.81 5.48
N SER A 332 -10.83 1.83 6.16
CA SER A 332 -12.25 2.12 6.38
C SER A 332 -13.10 2.28 5.10
N PHE A 333 -13.26 1.20 4.33
CA PHE A 333 -14.03 1.01 3.11
C PHE A 333 -14.62 -0.40 3.15
N GLY A 334 -15.86 -0.48 3.67
CA GLY A 334 -16.66 -1.71 3.77
C GLY A 334 -16.27 -2.64 4.92
N ALA A 335 -16.78 -2.42 6.13
CA ALA A 335 -16.88 -3.53 7.09
C ALA A 335 -17.75 -4.64 6.47
N ASP A 336 -17.57 -5.91 6.88
CA ASP A 336 -18.49 -6.96 6.43
C ASP A 336 -19.93 -6.54 6.74
N ALA A 337 -20.77 -6.61 5.72
CA ALA A 337 -22.16 -6.22 5.81
C ALA A 337 -22.87 -7.11 6.83
N ALA A 338 -23.82 -6.55 7.58
CA ALA A 338 -24.71 -7.37 8.41
C ALA A 338 -25.54 -8.34 7.54
N GLU A 339 -25.86 -7.94 6.31
CA GLU A 339 -26.59 -8.72 5.31
C GLU A 339 -26.10 -8.38 3.90
N TYR A 340 -26.06 -9.38 3.01
CA TYR A 340 -25.74 -9.23 1.59
C TYR A 340 -26.98 -9.51 0.74
N SER A 341 -27.12 -8.80 -0.39
CA SER A 341 -28.01 -9.27 -1.45
C SER A 341 -27.34 -10.43 -2.19
N GLU A 342 -27.87 -11.64 -2.04
CA GLU A 342 -27.36 -12.82 -2.73
C GLU A 342 -27.90 -12.92 -4.16
N TRP A 343 -27.05 -13.30 -5.11
CA TRP A 343 -27.45 -13.62 -6.48
C TRP A 343 -27.77 -15.10 -6.62
N SER A 344 -28.85 -15.46 -7.33
CA SER A 344 -29.15 -16.87 -7.62
C SER A 344 -28.69 -17.33 -9.00
N GLY A 345 -27.96 -16.48 -9.75
CA GLY A 345 -27.31 -16.81 -11.02
C GLY A 345 -27.99 -16.21 -12.26
N GLN A 346 -27.65 -16.72 -13.44
CA GLN A 346 -27.96 -16.06 -14.72
C GLN A 346 -29.45 -15.86 -15.03
N ASP A 347 -30.34 -16.67 -14.45
CA ASP A 347 -31.79 -16.53 -14.61
C ASP A 347 -32.41 -15.46 -13.68
N ASP A 348 -31.64 -14.96 -12.71
CA ASP A 348 -32.05 -13.99 -11.70
C ASP A 348 -31.60 -12.58 -12.11
N ILE A 349 -32.43 -11.96 -12.95
CA ILE A 349 -32.23 -10.63 -13.50
C ILE A 349 -33.47 -9.79 -13.17
N ALA A 350 -33.25 -8.63 -12.55
CA ALA A 350 -34.34 -7.72 -12.24
C ALA A 350 -34.95 -7.10 -13.51
N GLU A 351 -36.20 -6.63 -13.44
CA GLU A 351 -36.84 -5.91 -14.55
C GLU A 351 -36.61 -4.39 -14.48
N ALA A 352 -36.14 -3.88 -13.33
CA ALA A 352 -35.89 -2.46 -13.09
C ALA A 352 -34.93 -2.24 -11.90
N TYR A 353 -34.28 -1.07 -11.88
CA TYR A 353 -33.50 -0.56 -10.74
C TYR A 353 -34.40 -0.17 -9.55
N ALA A 354 -33.82 -0.05 -8.36
CA ALA A 354 -34.55 0.28 -7.14
C ALA A 354 -35.09 1.73 -7.15
N GLY A 355 -34.46 2.59 -7.96
CA GLY A 355 -34.82 3.99 -8.14
C GLY A 355 -33.84 4.69 -9.07
N GLY A 356 -34.04 6.00 -9.22
CA GLY A 356 -33.22 6.86 -10.07
C GLY A 356 -33.63 6.89 -11.54
N THR A 357 -33.12 7.89 -12.25
CA THR A 357 -33.35 8.13 -13.68
C THR A 357 -32.08 7.98 -14.52
N GLY A 358 -30.97 7.62 -13.86
CA GLY A 358 -29.67 7.39 -14.50
C GLY A 358 -28.96 8.68 -14.90
N THR A 359 -29.30 9.80 -14.26
CA THR A 359 -28.62 11.10 -14.44
C THR A 359 -27.58 11.32 -13.34
N SER A 360 -26.71 12.33 -13.46
CA SER A 360 -25.70 12.63 -12.43
C SER A 360 -26.31 12.93 -11.06
N ASP A 361 -27.44 13.63 -11.06
CA ASP A 361 -28.12 14.09 -9.84
C ASP A 361 -29.08 13.04 -9.27
N ASP A 362 -29.42 12.04 -10.09
CA ASP A 362 -30.37 10.98 -9.76
C ASP A 362 -29.94 9.66 -10.42
N PRO A 363 -28.84 9.04 -9.93
CA PRO A 363 -28.26 7.83 -10.51
C PRO A 363 -29.18 6.64 -10.30
N TYR A 364 -29.13 5.66 -11.21
CA TYR A 364 -29.82 4.39 -11.01
C TYR A 364 -29.29 3.67 -9.76
N GLN A 365 -30.19 3.30 -8.86
CA GLN A 365 -29.85 2.66 -7.60
C GLN A 365 -29.87 1.14 -7.75
N ILE A 366 -28.74 0.50 -7.43
CA ILE A 366 -28.56 -0.95 -7.42
C ILE A 366 -28.55 -1.39 -5.95
N ALA A 367 -29.67 -1.96 -5.51
CA ALA A 367 -29.88 -2.47 -4.16
C ALA A 367 -29.79 -4.01 -4.09
N THR A 368 -29.82 -4.69 -5.25
CA THR A 368 -29.75 -6.15 -5.31
C THR A 368 -28.79 -6.67 -6.38
N ALA A 369 -28.31 -7.89 -6.19
CA ALA A 369 -27.47 -8.58 -7.17
C ALA A 369 -28.17 -8.77 -8.53
N ALA A 370 -29.49 -9.05 -8.53
CA ALA A 370 -30.30 -9.17 -9.74
C ALA A 370 -30.37 -7.84 -10.53
N GLN A 371 -30.29 -6.69 -9.86
CA GLN A 371 -30.23 -5.36 -10.50
C GLN A 371 -28.84 -5.09 -11.10
N LEU A 372 -27.78 -5.58 -10.46
CA LEU A 372 -26.44 -5.54 -11.05
C LEU A 372 -26.37 -6.41 -12.32
N ALA A 373 -26.99 -7.60 -12.29
CA ALA A 373 -27.13 -8.45 -13.48
C ALA A 373 -27.97 -7.79 -14.59
N PHE A 374 -28.99 -7.00 -14.21
CA PHE A 374 -29.78 -6.22 -15.15
C PHE A 374 -28.94 -5.16 -15.88
N LEU A 375 -28.01 -4.48 -15.19
CA LEU A 375 -27.04 -3.59 -15.85
C LEU A 375 -26.21 -4.32 -16.92
N ALA A 376 -25.71 -5.52 -16.62
CA ALA A 376 -24.98 -6.32 -17.60
C ALA A 376 -25.85 -6.65 -18.83
N GLN A 377 -27.11 -7.06 -18.59
CA GLN A 377 -28.06 -7.36 -19.67
C GLN A 377 -28.34 -6.13 -20.54
N GLU A 378 -28.62 -4.97 -19.93
CA GLU A 378 -28.92 -3.74 -20.66
C GLU A 378 -27.72 -3.26 -21.48
N CYS A 379 -26.52 -3.29 -20.89
CA CYS A 379 -25.29 -2.88 -21.56
C CYS A 379 -24.98 -3.78 -22.75
N ASN A 380 -25.24 -5.08 -22.65
CA ASN A 380 -24.85 -6.07 -23.67
C ASN A 380 -25.88 -6.22 -24.80
N LYS A 381 -27.06 -5.59 -24.71
CA LYS A 381 -28.14 -5.74 -25.68
C LYS A 381 -27.79 -5.14 -27.05
N GLU A 382 -27.98 -5.91 -28.12
CA GLU A 382 -27.81 -5.43 -29.49
C GLU A 382 -28.77 -4.28 -29.82
N GLY A 383 -28.24 -3.21 -30.42
CA GLY A 383 -29.03 -2.06 -30.84
C GLY A 383 -29.56 -1.22 -29.67
N SER A 384 -28.99 -1.38 -28.48
CA SER A 384 -29.27 -0.48 -27.36
C SER A 384 -28.87 0.96 -27.70
N ASP A 385 -29.52 1.94 -27.06
CA ASP A 385 -29.17 3.37 -27.16
C ASP A 385 -27.75 3.70 -26.61
N TYR A 386 -26.99 2.67 -26.20
CA TYR A 386 -25.58 2.74 -25.82
C TYR A 386 -24.63 2.72 -27.03
N LYS A 387 -25.15 2.69 -28.27
CA LYS A 387 -24.40 3.11 -29.44
C LYS A 387 -24.18 4.61 -29.40
N TYR A 388 -22.97 5.03 -29.02
CA TYR A 388 -22.49 6.37 -29.41
C TYR A 388 -23.37 7.54 -28.94
N SER A 389 -24.11 7.42 -27.83
CA SER A 389 -24.93 8.52 -27.35
C SER A 389 -24.12 9.43 -26.44
N ASP A 390 -24.19 10.74 -26.70
CA ASP A 390 -23.58 11.82 -25.91
C ASP A 390 -24.11 11.90 -24.45
N ILE A 391 -24.85 10.89 -23.98
CA ILE A 391 -25.55 10.87 -22.69
C ILE A 391 -25.00 9.73 -21.82
N ARG A 392 -24.07 10.08 -20.93
CA ARG A 392 -23.54 9.21 -19.89
C ARG A 392 -24.65 8.83 -18.89
N LYS A 393 -24.75 7.53 -18.55
CA LYS A 393 -25.61 7.03 -17.46
C LYS A 393 -24.83 6.83 -16.18
N TYR A 394 -25.50 7.04 -15.05
CA TYR A 394 -24.91 6.99 -13.72
C TYR A 394 -25.60 5.90 -12.89
N PHE A 395 -24.80 5.07 -12.25
CA PHE A 395 -25.22 3.95 -11.41
C PHE A 395 -24.56 4.07 -10.04
N LYS A 396 -25.29 3.72 -8.99
CA LYS A 396 -24.80 3.73 -7.61
C LYS A 396 -25.25 2.46 -6.88
N LEU A 397 -24.31 1.77 -6.24
CA LEU A 397 -24.65 0.71 -5.28
C LEU A 397 -25.26 1.33 -4.02
N THR A 398 -26.23 0.64 -3.45
CA THR A 398 -26.92 1.05 -2.20
C THR A 398 -26.99 -0.08 -1.17
N ALA A 399 -26.36 -1.21 -1.49
CA ALA A 399 -26.25 -2.40 -0.65
C ALA A 399 -25.04 -3.23 -1.09
N ASP A 400 -24.54 -4.04 -0.17
CA ASP A 400 -23.49 -5.01 -0.46
C ASP A 400 -24.06 -6.24 -1.18
N ILE A 401 -23.28 -6.80 -2.10
CA ILE A 401 -23.72 -7.83 -3.06
C ILE A 401 -22.86 -9.08 -2.91
N ASP A 402 -23.50 -10.24 -2.83
CA ASP A 402 -22.84 -11.54 -2.91
C ASP A 402 -23.24 -12.25 -4.21
N LEU A 403 -22.28 -12.42 -5.13
CA LEU A 403 -22.51 -13.13 -6.40
C LEU A 403 -22.45 -14.66 -6.26
N LYS A 404 -22.20 -15.17 -5.05
CA LYS A 404 -22.15 -16.60 -4.67
C LYS A 404 -21.21 -17.47 -5.49
N GLY A 405 -20.27 -16.86 -6.23
CA GLY A 405 -19.41 -17.58 -7.17
C GLY A 405 -20.13 -18.10 -8.42
N HIS A 406 -21.35 -17.63 -8.69
CA HIS A 406 -22.04 -17.93 -9.94
C HIS A 406 -21.32 -17.31 -11.13
N ALA A 407 -21.42 -17.98 -12.29
CA ALA A 407 -20.80 -17.50 -13.53
C ALA A 407 -21.37 -16.13 -13.94
N TRP A 408 -20.54 -15.11 -13.82
CA TRP A 408 -20.87 -13.73 -14.14
C TRP A 408 -20.74 -13.45 -15.64
N THR A 409 -21.71 -12.71 -16.18
CA THR A 409 -21.61 -12.15 -17.53
C THR A 409 -21.05 -10.74 -17.42
N PRO A 410 -19.86 -10.45 -17.97
CA PRO A 410 -19.25 -9.13 -17.85
C PRO A 410 -20.16 -8.00 -18.37
N VAL A 411 -20.13 -6.85 -17.69
CA VAL A 411 -20.79 -5.64 -18.17
C VAL A 411 -19.99 -5.08 -19.34
N GLY A 412 -20.64 -4.98 -20.50
CA GLY A 412 -20.05 -4.48 -21.72
C GLY A 412 -19.31 -5.55 -22.52
N THR A 413 -19.52 -5.54 -23.82
CA THR A 413 -18.82 -6.36 -24.82
C THR A 413 -18.00 -5.49 -25.75
N ILE A 414 -17.14 -6.07 -26.58
CA ILE A 414 -16.41 -5.31 -27.60
C ILE A 414 -17.34 -4.53 -28.56
N ALA A 415 -18.55 -5.03 -28.80
CA ALA A 415 -19.55 -4.39 -29.66
C ALA A 415 -20.43 -3.39 -28.91
N GLN A 416 -20.59 -3.53 -27.59
CA GLN A 416 -21.43 -2.69 -26.72
C GLN A 416 -20.66 -2.37 -25.44
N GLN A 417 -19.78 -1.37 -25.49
CA GLN A 417 -18.89 -1.03 -24.38
C GLN A 417 -19.61 -0.13 -23.36
N PHE A 418 -19.28 -0.28 -22.08
CA PHE A 418 -19.82 0.57 -21.03
C PHE A 418 -19.17 1.96 -21.07
N THR A 419 -19.98 3.01 -21.08
CA THR A 419 -19.54 4.43 -21.13
C THR A 419 -19.97 5.25 -19.91
N GLY A 420 -20.63 4.60 -18.96
CA GLY A 420 -21.27 5.20 -17.79
C GLY A 420 -20.32 5.56 -16.65
N LEU A 421 -20.91 5.99 -15.54
CA LEU A 421 -20.29 6.06 -14.23
C LEU A 421 -20.91 4.99 -13.33
N PHE A 422 -20.06 4.17 -12.71
CA PHE A 422 -20.43 3.20 -11.69
C PHE A 422 -19.81 3.61 -10.36
N ASP A 423 -20.65 4.04 -9.42
CA ASP A 423 -20.27 4.44 -8.08
C ASP A 423 -20.56 3.29 -7.10
N GLY A 424 -19.53 2.70 -6.52
CA GLY A 424 -19.70 1.68 -5.50
C GLY A 424 -20.22 2.26 -4.17
N ASP A 425 -20.13 3.58 -3.94
CA ASP A 425 -20.50 4.23 -2.67
C ASP A 425 -19.94 3.52 -1.42
N ASN A 426 -18.74 2.95 -1.56
CA ASN A 426 -18.01 2.15 -0.57
C ASN A 426 -18.64 0.79 -0.23
N HIS A 427 -19.59 0.33 -1.05
CA HIS A 427 -20.16 -1.00 -0.96
C HIS A 427 -19.22 -2.09 -1.50
N VAL A 428 -19.49 -3.31 -1.04
CA VAL A 428 -18.69 -4.51 -1.31
C VAL A 428 -19.46 -5.44 -2.24
N ILE A 429 -18.78 -5.92 -3.27
CA ILE A 429 -19.18 -7.08 -4.07
C ILE A 429 -18.28 -8.25 -3.68
N ILE A 430 -18.84 -9.40 -3.30
CA ILE A 430 -18.07 -10.60 -2.96
C ILE A 430 -18.34 -11.74 -3.94
N ASN A 431 -17.36 -12.65 -4.05
CA ASN A 431 -17.47 -13.90 -4.77
C ASN A 431 -17.75 -13.73 -6.28
N LEU A 432 -17.15 -12.72 -6.90
CA LEU A 432 -17.18 -12.55 -8.36
C LEU A 432 -16.48 -13.73 -9.04
N ASN A 433 -17.16 -14.39 -9.99
CA ASN A 433 -16.59 -15.48 -10.76
C ASN A 433 -16.80 -15.27 -12.27
N VAL A 434 -15.72 -15.03 -12.99
CA VAL A 434 -15.69 -14.93 -14.46
C VAL A 434 -14.67 -15.93 -14.97
N SER A 435 -15.08 -16.96 -15.71
CA SER A 435 -14.17 -18.02 -16.12
C SER A 435 -14.12 -18.19 -17.63
N ASP A 436 -12.91 -18.19 -18.18
CA ASP A 436 -12.54 -18.63 -19.54
C ASP A 436 -13.29 -17.90 -20.66
N VAL A 437 -13.48 -16.59 -20.49
CA VAL A 437 -14.04 -15.68 -21.50
C VAL A 437 -12.96 -14.78 -22.10
N GLN A 438 -13.24 -14.09 -23.20
CA GLN A 438 -12.27 -13.20 -23.83
C GLN A 438 -11.94 -11.96 -22.97
N TYR A 439 -12.96 -11.22 -22.55
CA TYR A 439 -12.82 -10.00 -21.75
C TYR A 439 -13.35 -10.23 -20.33
N ALA A 440 -12.50 -10.77 -19.47
CA ALA A 440 -12.89 -11.26 -18.15
C ALA A 440 -12.72 -10.20 -17.04
N GLY A 441 -13.84 -9.79 -16.45
CA GLY A 441 -13.90 -8.84 -15.35
C GLY A 441 -15.34 -8.56 -14.93
N LEU A 442 -15.54 -7.76 -13.88
CA LEU A 442 -16.87 -7.22 -13.57
C LEU A 442 -17.42 -6.47 -14.80
N PHE A 443 -16.57 -5.62 -15.38
CA PHE A 443 -16.76 -5.02 -16.70
C PHE A 443 -15.84 -5.70 -17.72
N GLY A 444 -16.42 -6.17 -18.81
CA GLY A 444 -15.65 -6.75 -19.92
C GLY A 444 -14.98 -5.64 -20.71
N CYS A 445 -15.78 -4.71 -21.22
CA CYS A 445 -15.30 -3.63 -22.08
C CYS A 445 -15.87 -2.27 -21.68
N VAL A 446 -14.99 -1.26 -21.52
CA VAL A 446 -15.35 0.13 -21.22
C VAL A 446 -14.78 1.11 -22.27
N GLN A 447 -15.38 2.30 -22.37
CA GLN A 447 -15.07 3.33 -23.39
C GLN A 447 -15.42 4.76 -22.89
N ASN A 448 -14.98 5.80 -23.63
CA ASN A 448 -15.44 7.20 -23.53
C ASN A 448 -15.31 7.81 -22.12
N GLY A 449 -14.17 7.56 -21.46
CA GLY A 449 -13.92 8.12 -20.13
C GLY A 449 -14.79 7.50 -19.04
N ALA A 450 -15.28 6.26 -19.24
CA ALA A 450 -16.06 5.52 -18.24
C ALA A 450 -15.40 5.60 -16.86
N THR A 451 -16.23 5.75 -15.83
CA THR A 451 -15.76 5.99 -14.46
C THR A 451 -16.24 4.87 -13.56
N ILE A 452 -15.32 4.27 -12.81
CA ILE A 452 -15.61 3.25 -11.79
C ILE A 452 -14.92 3.72 -10.51
N LYS A 453 -15.67 3.94 -9.44
CA LYS A 453 -15.09 4.47 -8.19
C LYS A 453 -15.74 3.93 -6.93
N ASP A 454 -15.06 4.11 -5.81
CA ASP A 454 -15.57 3.85 -4.46
C ASP A 454 -16.10 2.41 -4.30
N LEU A 455 -15.39 1.43 -4.88
CA LEU A 455 -15.86 0.05 -4.99
C LEU A 455 -14.88 -0.95 -4.39
N VAL A 456 -15.42 -1.90 -3.63
CA VAL A 456 -14.66 -3.01 -3.07
C VAL A 456 -15.11 -4.32 -3.70
N ILE A 457 -14.17 -5.13 -4.21
CA ILE A 457 -14.42 -6.51 -4.64
C ILE A 457 -13.56 -7.48 -3.83
N ARG A 458 -14.18 -8.49 -3.20
CA ARG A 458 -13.46 -9.55 -2.45
C ARG A 458 -13.67 -10.93 -3.04
N ASN A 459 -12.68 -11.79 -2.84
CA ASN A 459 -12.72 -13.18 -3.26
C ASN A 459 -13.12 -13.33 -4.75
N ALA A 460 -12.52 -12.50 -5.62
CA ALA A 460 -12.75 -12.59 -7.05
C ALA A 460 -11.95 -13.75 -7.67
N SER A 461 -12.54 -14.41 -8.65
CA SER A 461 -11.86 -15.36 -9.53
C SER A 461 -12.15 -14.96 -10.98
N VAL A 462 -11.13 -14.52 -11.69
CA VAL A 462 -11.25 -14.00 -13.06
C VAL A 462 -10.25 -14.69 -13.96
N SER A 463 -10.73 -15.37 -15.01
CA SER A 463 -9.88 -15.99 -16.03
C SER A 463 -10.32 -15.66 -17.45
N SER A 464 -9.34 -15.45 -18.33
CA SER A 464 -9.56 -15.30 -19.77
C SER A 464 -8.71 -16.23 -20.61
N VAL A 465 -9.31 -16.82 -21.65
CA VAL A 465 -8.63 -17.71 -22.61
C VAL A 465 -8.77 -17.19 -24.04
N SER A 466 -7.75 -17.47 -24.87
CA SER A 466 -7.85 -17.23 -26.30
C SER A 466 -8.81 -18.20 -26.95
N GLN A 467 -9.75 -17.71 -27.75
CA GLN A 467 -10.68 -18.55 -28.52
C GLN A 467 -10.08 -19.01 -29.87
N ASP A 468 -8.89 -18.50 -30.22
CA ASP A 468 -8.12 -18.94 -31.39
C ASP A 468 -6.69 -19.31 -30.98
N PRO A 469 -6.41 -20.60 -30.71
CA PRO A 469 -5.07 -21.08 -30.35
C PRO A 469 -4.10 -21.16 -31.53
N GLU A 470 -4.53 -20.96 -32.78
CA GLU A 470 -3.67 -21.03 -33.99
C GLU A 470 -3.26 -19.64 -34.51
N SER A 471 -4.00 -18.57 -34.19
CA SER A 471 -3.67 -17.18 -34.60
C SER A 471 -2.57 -16.49 -33.77
N VAL A 472 -1.69 -17.28 -33.14
CA VAL A 472 -0.59 -16.78 -32.31
C VAL A 472 0.54 -16.24 -33.21
N LYS A 473 0.37 -15.03 -33.75
CA LYS A 473 1.36 -13.96 -34.00
C LYS A 473 0.97 -13.04 -35.17
N PRO A 474 1.17 -11.73 -35.04
CA PRO A 474 0.99 -10.89 -33.85
C PRO A 474 -0.36 -10.17 -33.98
N HIS A 475 -1.11 -10.05 -32.90
CA HIS A 475 -2.41 -9.34 -32.80
C HIS A 475 -3.67 -10.19 -33.07
N ASN A 476 -3.95 -11.17 -32.20
CA ASN A 476 -5.35 -11.41 -31.83
C ASN A 476 -5.52 -11.45 -30.30
N PRO A 477 -5.42 -10.30 -29.62
CA PRO A 477 -5.30 -10.23 -28.18
C PRO A 477 -6.70 -10.08 -27.58
N GLU A 478 -7.48 -11.16 -27.62
CA GLU A 478 -8.85 -11.15 -27.10
C GLU A 478 -8.92 -11.79 -25.71
N ALA A 479 -7.82 -12.25 -25.12
CA ALA A 479 -7.81 -12.82 -23.76
C ALA A 479 -7.22 -11.82 -22.77
N TYR A 480 -8.08 -10.98 -22.21
CA TYR A 480 -7.72 -9.96 -21.23
C TYR A 480 -8.49 -10.18 -19.93
N SER A 481 -7.79 -10.07 -18.81
CA SER A 481 -8.39 -10.20 -17.49
C SER A 481 -8.02 -9.03 -16.58
N GLY A 482 -9.03 -8.49 -15.91
CA GLY A 482 -8.86 -7.63 -14.74
C GLY A 482 -10.13 -7.60 -13.90
N ILE A 483 -9.99 -7.58 -12.56
CA ILE A 483 -11.13 -7.78 -11.67
C ILE A 483 -12.22 -6.73 -11.92
N LEU A 484 -11.83 -5.47 -12.09
CA LEU A 484 -12.78 -4.42 -12.45
C LEU A 484 -13.04 -4.37 -13.95
N VAL A 485 -11.97 -4.27 -14.76
CA VAL A 485 -12.09 -4.02 -16.20
C VAL A 485 -11.14 -4.93 -16.97
N ALA A 486 -11.65 -5.73 -17.91
CA ALA A 486 -10.76 -6.47 -18.81
C ALA A 486 -10.12 -5.56 -19.86
N PHE A 487 -10.93 -4.73 -20.54
CA PHE A 487 -10.48 -3.88 -21.63
C PHE A 487 -11.09 -2.47 -21.59
N SER A 488 -10.23 -1.46 -21.71
CA SER A 488 -10.64 -0.09 -21.99
C SER A 488 -10.18 0.30 -23.40
N SER A 489 -11.12 0.64 -24.29
CA SER A 489 -10.84 1.03 -25.68
C SER A 489 -10.56 2.53 -25.87
N ALA A 490 -10.89 3.35 -24.86
CA ALA A 490 -10.44 4.72 -24.69
C ALA A 490 -10.00 4.94 -23.22
N SER A 491 -9.68 6.17 -22.82
CA SER A 491 -9.42 6.50 -21.41
C SER A 491 -10.52 5.96 -20.49
N CYS A 492 -10.13 5.40 -19.34
CA CYS A 492 -11.03 5.13 -18.22
C CYS A 492 -10.52 5.81 -16.95
N LYS A 493 -11.44 6.03 -16.00
CA LYS A 493 -11.16 6.61 -14.69
C LYS A 493 -11.54 5.59 -13.63
N ILE A 494 -10.54 5.05 -12.96
CA ILE A 494 -10.73 4.12 -11.85
C ILE A 494 -10.12 4.76 -10.62
N SER A 495 -10.91 4.98 -9.58
CA SER A 495 -10.37 5.54 -8.34
C SER A 495 -11.00 4.97 -7.08
N ASP A 496 -10.22 4.93 -6.00
CA ASP A 496 -10.74 4.60 -4.67
C ASP A 496 -11.37 3.19 -4.64
N CYS A 497 -10.76 2.28 -5.40
CA CYS A 497 -11.21 0.90 -5.54
C CYS A 497 -10.26 -0.08 -4.87
N LYS A 498 -10.80 -1.15 -4.28
CA LYS A 498 -10.01 -2.24 -3.71
C LYS A 498 -10.46 -3.58 -4.24
N VAL A 499 -9.51 -4.40 -4.68
CA VAL A 499 -9.78 -5.74 -5.18
C VAL A 499 -8.94 -6.78 -4.45
N ASP A 500 -9.56 -7.92 -4.18
CA ASP A 500 -8.93 -9.12 -3.64
C ASP A 500 -9.35 -10.34 -4.47
N GLY A 501 -8.39 -11.19 -4.83
CA GLY A 501 -8.68 -12.42 -5.56
C GLY A 501 -7.56 -12.92 -6.47
N THR A 502 -7.96 -13.77 -7.43
CA THR A 502 -7.05 -14.35 -8.43
C THR A 502 -7.45 -13.92 -9.84
N VAL A 503 -6.45 -13.51 -10.62
CA VAL A 503 -6.58 -13.13 -12.03
C VAL A 503 -5.69 -14.03 -12.86
N SER A 504 -6.22 -14.69 -13.87
CA SER A 504 -5.43 -15.45 -14.84
C SER A 504 -5.78 -15.08 -16.26
N SER A 505 -4.79 -15.05 -17.15
CA SER A 505 -5.04 -14.78 -18.56
C SER A 505 -4.09 -15.56 -19.45
N ASP A 506 -4.57 -15.90 -20.64
CA ASP A 506 -3.71 -16.39 -21.70
C ASP A 506 -2.71 -15.33 -22.20
N TYR A 507 -3.03 -14.03 -22.16
CA TYR A 507 -2.19 -12.97 -22.73
C TYR A 507 -1.95 -11.78 -21.82
N CYS A 508 -3.00 -11.15 -21.31
CA CYS A 508 -2.88 -9.91 -20.55
C CYS A 508 -3.68 -10.00 -19.25
N ALA A 509 -2.99 -9.94 -18.12
CA ALA A 509 -3.60 -9.92 -16.80
C ALA A 509 -3.18 -8.65 -16.04
N GLY A 510 -4.15 -7.94 -15.49
CA GLY A 510 -3.93 -6.90 -14.49
C GLY A 510 -4.88 -7.08 -13.32
N GLY A 511 -4.42 -6.84 -12.08
CA GLY A 511 -5.30 -7.02 -10.91
C GLY A 511 -6.57 -6.16 -10.99
N ILE A 512 -6.43 -4.90 -11.43
CA ILE A 512 -7.55 -3.96 -11.61
C ILE A 512 -8.02 -3.95 -13.08
N VAL A 513 -7.08 -3.72 -14.01
CA VAL A 513 -7.37 -3.58 -15.44
C VAL A 513 -6.51 -4.52 -16.29
N GLY A 514 -7.08 -5.31 -17.19
CA GLY A 514 -6.27 -6.09 -18.13
C GLY A 514 -5.47 -5.19 -19.08
N TYR A 515 -6.18 -4.54 -19.99
CA TYR A 515 -5.60 -3.63 -20.98
C TYR A 515 -6.31 -2.27 -20.93
N ALA A 516 -5.55 -1.20 -20.68
CA ALA A 516 -6.06 0.16 -20.69
C ALA A 516 -5.47 1.01 -21.83
N THR A 517 -6.30 1.44 -22.79
CA THR A 517 -5.89 2.45 -23.78
C THR A 517 -6.08 3.88 -23.24
N GLU A 518 -5.62 4.87 -24.02
CA GLU A 518 -5.78 6.29 -23.74
C GLU A 518 -6.48 6.97 -24.93
N SER A 519 -7.35 7.93 -24.64
CA SER A 519 -8.00 8.76 -25.64
C SER A 519 -7.09 9.89 -26.12
N SER A 520 -7.51 10.60 -27.17
CA SER A 520 -6.83 11.82 -27.60
C SER A 520 -6.79 12.93 -26.53
N GLU A 521 -7.71 12.89 -25.55
CA GLU A 521 -7.82 13.88 -24.47
C GLU A 521 -6.84 13.62 -23.31
N LYS A 522 -6.24 12.42 -23.25
CA LYS A 522 -5.27 12.01 -22.22
C LYS A 522 -5.76 12.20 -20.77
N ASP A 523 -7.02 11.88 -20.53
CA ASP A 523 -7.68 12.07 -19.24
C ASP A 523 -7.86 10.76 -18.44
N GLY A 524 -7.24 9.66 -18.89
CA GLY A 524 -7.21 8.40 -18.18
C GLY A 524 -6.61 8.52 -16.78
N LEU A 525 -7.14 7.76 -15.84
CA LEU A 525 -6.73 7.78 -14.44
C LEU A 525 -6.90 6.41 -13.78
N ILE A 526 -5.88 5.94 -13.09
CA ILE A 526 -6.00 4.87 -12.09
C ILE A 526 -5.39 5.39 -10.78
N ALA A 527 -6.20 5.65 -9.76
CA ALA A 527 -5.72 6.32 -8.54
C ALA A 527 -6.28 5.74 -7.26
N ASN A 528 -5.50 5.77 -6.18
CA ASN A 528 -5.95 5.33 -4.85
C ASN A 528 -6.50 3.89 -4.85
N CYS A 529 -5.93 3.02 -5.70
CA CYS A 529 -6.41 1.64 -5.85
C CYS A 529 -5.55 0.67 -5.05
N THR A 530 -6.16 -0.35 -4.46
CA THR A 530 -5.43 -1.47 -3.85
C THR A 530 -5.79 -2.78 -4.54
N ALA A 531 -4.78 -3.56 -4.91
CA ALA A 531 -4.91 -4.89 -5.48
C ALA A 531 -4.16 -5.91 -4.63
N ASP A 532 -4.92 -6.67 -3.83
CA ASP A 532 -4.42 -7.82 -3.08
C ASP A 532 -4.66 -9.08 -3.94
N VAL A 533 -3.78 -9.32 -4.91
CA VAL A 533 -4.08 -10.23 -6.04
C VAL A 533 -2.98 -11.24 -6.31
N ASN A 534 -3.39 -12.41 -6.76
CA ASN A 534 -2.52 -13.32 -7.47
C ASN A 534 -2.80 -13.23 -8.98
N CYS A 535 -1.90 -12.63 -9.74
CA CYS A 535 -2.02 -12.44 -11.19
C CYS A 535 -1.10 -13.42 -11.94
N PHE A 536 -1.66 -14.15 -12.90
CA PHE A 536 -0.95 -15.18 -13.68
C PHE A 536 -1.18 -15.01 -15.19
N VAL A 537 -0.11 -15.15 -15.99
CA VAL A 537 -0.24 -15.27 -17.45
C VAL A 537 0.28 -16.61 -17.95
N ALA A 538 -0.55 -17.34 -18.71
CA ALA A 538 -0.29 -18.73 -19.06
C ALA A 538 0.51 -18.92 -20.35
N ASN A 539 0.34 -18.13 -21.42
CA ASN A 539 1.03 -18.37 -22.69
C ASN A 539 2.40 -17.71 -22.78
N SER A 540 3.42 -18.46 -23.19
CA SER A 540 4.80 -17.96 -23.40
C SER A 540 4.92 -17.28 -24.76
N THR A 541 4.37 -16.07 -24.91
CA THR A 541 4.53 -15.28 -26.15
C THR A 541 5.24 -13.96 -25.87
N SER A 542 5.81 -13.33 -26.90
CA SER A 542 6.48 -12.02 -26.78
C SER A 542 5.52 -10.90 -26.38
N ASP A 543 4.22 -11.13 -26.51
CA ASP A 543 3.16 -10.14 -26.32
C ASP A 543 2.32 -10.52 -25.09
N SER A 544 2.98 -11.03 -24.04
CA SER A 544 2.35 -11.47 -22.79
C SER A 544 2.66 -10.52 -21.66
N TYR A 545 1.64 -10.01 -20.98
CA TYR A 545 1.74 -8.89 -20.06
C TYR A 545 1.04 -9.18 -18.74
N CYS A 546 1.77 -9.07 -17.63
CA CYS A 546 1.24 -9.33 -16.30
C CYS A 546 1.55 -8.16 -15.37
N GLY A 547 0.51 -7.57 -14.78
CA GLY A 547 0.64 -6.48 -13.83
C GLY A 547 -0.22 -6.65 -12.58
N GLY A 548 0.23 -6.09 -11.46
CA GLY A 548 -0.60 -6.05 -10.25
C GLY A 548 -1.76 -5.04 -10.34
N ILE A 549 -1.58 -3.92 -11.03
CA ILE A 549 -2.67 -2.98 -11.35
C ILE A 549 -3.14 -3.19 -12.78
N ALA A 550 -2.23 -3.11 -13.75
CA ALA A 550 -2.56 -3.19 -15.16
C ALA A 550 -1.63 -4.13 -15.95
N GLY A 551 -2.16 -4.99 -16.82
CA GLY A 551 -1.32 -5.76 -17.72
C GLY A 551 -0.62 -4.84 -18.73
N ILE A 552 -1.41 -4.07 -19.48
CA ILE A 552 -0.94 -2.98 -20.34
C ILE A 552 -1.61 -1.67 -19.94
N SER A 553 -0.83 -0.60 -19.90
CA SER A 553 -1.34 0.75 -19.68
C SER A 553 -0.81 1.73 -20.72
N TYR A 554 -1.72 2.43 -21.38
CA TYR A 554 -1.49 3.71 -22.07
C TYR A 554 -1.97 4.89 -21.21
N ILE A 555 -2.49 4.64 -20.00
CA ILE A 555 -3.05 5.68 -19.15
C ILE A 555 -1.93 6.59 -18.62
N GLY A 556 -2.13 7.90 -18.73
CA GLY A 556 -1.11 8.88 -18.40
C GLY A 556 -0.93 9.21 -16.92
N LYS A 557 -1.88 8.80 -16.07
CA LYS A 557 -1.84 9.05 -14.63
C LYS A 557 -2.19 7.79 -13.86
N MET A 558 -1.22 7.26 -13.14
CA MET A 558 -1.43 6.21 -12.15
C MET A 558 -0.71 6.58 -10.86
N TYR A 559 -1.42 6.68 -9.75
CA TYR A 559 -0.80 7.08 -8.50
C TYR A 559 -1.52 6.54 -7.28
N ASN A 560 -0.85 6.58 -6.14
CA ASN A 560 -1.39 6.12 -4.87
C ASN A 560 -1.93 4.69 -4.96
N CYS A 561 -1.28 3.82 -5.74
CA CYS A 561 -1.69 2.43 -5.89
C CYS A 561 -0.88 1.49 -5.00
N VAL A 562 -1.53 0.47 -4.44
CA VAL A 562 -0.93 -0.57 -3.62
C VAL A 562 -1.15 -1.93 -4.25
N VAL A 563 -0.11 -2.75 -4.33
CA VAL A 563 -0.20 -4.12 -4.84
C VAL A 563 0.41 -5.08 -3.84
N ARG A 564 -0.32 -6.14 -3.50
CA ARG A 564 0.16 -7.27 -2.67
C ARG A 564 -0.19 -8.59 -3.36
N GLY A 565 0.43 -9.69 -2.92
CA GLY A 565 0.25 -11.02 -3.49
C GLY A 565 1.38 -11.41 -4.44
N LYS A 566 1.05 -12.12 -5.53
CA LYS A 566 2.03 -12.68 -6.48
C LYS A 566 1.66 -12.36 -7.92
N ILE A 567 2.60 -11.79 -8.67
CA ILE A 567 2.47 -11.43 -10.08
C ILE A 567 3.47 -12.27 -10.88
N ASP A 568 2.94 -13.12 -11.76
CA ASP A 568 3.70 -14.14 -12.46
C ASP A 568 3.31 -14.20 -13.94
N GLY A 569 4.27 -13.97 -14.84
CA GLY A 569 4.01 -13.97 -16.28
C GLY A 569 5.26 -14.33 -17.09
N PRO A 570 5.16 -14.68 -18.38
CA PRO A 570 6.29 -15.24 -19.12
C PRO A 570 7.10 -14.21 -19.95
N CYS A 571 6.64 -12.96 -20.08
CA CYS A 571 7.36 -11.93 -20.85
C CYS A 571 7.49 -10.60 -20.08
N ASP A 572 6.50 -9.71 -20.17
CA ASP A 572 6.55 -8.40 -19.49
C ASP A 572 5.78 -8.49 -18.15
N VAL A 573 6.51 -8.38 -17.04
CA VAL A 573 5.96 -8.54 -15.69
C VAL A 573 6.31 -7.34 -14.83
N GLY A 574 5.30 -6.69 -14.27
CA GLY A 574 5.48 -5.53 -13.40
C GLY A 574 4.60 -5.57 -12.17
N GLY A 575 5.10 -5.11 -11.02
CA GLY A 575 4.27 -5.01 -9.83
C GLY A 575 3.07 -4.08 -10.00
N LEU A 576 3.25 -2.96 -10.71
CA LEU A 576 2.16 -2.06 -11.10
C LEU A 576 1.67 -2.37 -12.51
N VAL A 577 2.58 -2.32 -13.49
CA VAL A 577 2.23 -2.43 -14.92
C VAL A 577 3.15 -3.40 -15.62
N GLY A 578 2.61 -4.40 -16.34
CA GLY A 578 3.41 -5.29 -17.18
C GLY A 578 4.14 -4.52 -18.28
N TRP A 579 3.39 -3.87 -19.16
CA TRP A 579 3.94 -2.98 -20.18
C TRP A 579 3.28 -1.61 -20.17
N LEU A 580 4.13 -0.60 -20.01
CA LEU A 580 3.76 0.80 -20.13
C LEU A 580 4.03 1.27 -21.56
N ALA A 581 2.95 1.38 -22.34
CA ALA A 581 3.00 1.65 -23.76
C ALA A 581 2.94 3.16 -24.06
N ASP A 582 3.54 3.57 -25.18
CA ASP A 582 3.82 4.97 -25.51
C ASP A 582 2.58 5.86 -25.60
N GLY A 583 2.33 6.70 -24.59
CA GLY A 583 1.39 7.83 -24.70
C GLY A 583 1.98 9.20 -24.29
N GLY A 584 3.25 9.25 -23.92
CA GLY A 584 4.02 10.47 -23.67
C GLY A 584 3.68 11.26 -22.40
N GLY A 585 4.69 11.63 -21.61
CA GLY A 585 4.57 12.57 -20.49
C GLY A 585 3.89 12.00 -19.24
N PHE A 586 3.84 10.68 -19.09
CA PHE A 586 3.14 10.05 -17.98
C PHE A 586 3.85 10.27 -16.65
N VAL A 587 3.08 10.31 -15.56
CA VAL A 587 3.63 10.44 -14.22
C VAL A 587 3.01 9.38 -13.32
N TYR A 588 3.87 8.51 -12.80
CA TYR A 588 3.52 7.40 -11.92
C TYR A 588 4.09 7.64 -10.52
N PRO A 589 3.45 8.50 -9.70
CA PRO A 589 3.95 8.83 -8.40
C PRO A 589 3.38 7.96 -7.27
N PHE A 590 4.12 7.85 -6.16
CA PHE A 590 3.59 7.41 -4.87
C PHE A 590 2.88 6.06 -4.90
N SER A 591 3.44 5.06 -5.59
CA SER A 591 2.85 3.71 -5.69
C SER A 591 3.77 2.63 -5.12
N TYR A 592 3.15 1.54 -4.68
CA TYR A 592 3.73 0.65 -3.68
C TYR A 592 3.48 -0.81 -3.99
N VAL A 593 4.57 -1.55 -4.16
CA VAL A 593 4.51 -2.96 -4.52
C VAL A 593 5.11 -3.80 -3.42
N TYR A 594 4.22 -4.55 -2.77
CA TYR A 594 4.48 -5.52 -1.73
C TYR A 594 4.55 -6.96 -2.29
N ALA A 595 4.33 -7.12 -3.59
CA ALA A 595 4.14 -8.42 -4.23
C ALA A 595 5.45 -9.11 -4.60
N GLU A 596 5.39 -10.43 -4.74
CA GLU A 596 6.39 -11.17 -5.52
C GLU A 596 6.12 -10.94 -7.01
N VAL A 597 7.10 -10.45 -7.74
CA VAL A 597 6.99 -10.11 -9.15
C VAL A 597 8.02 -10.92 -9.92
N GLY A 598 7.58 -11.81 -10.79
CA GLY A 598 8.54 -12.68 -11.45
C GLY A 598 7.98 -13.64 -12.48
N ILE A 599 8.78 -14.66 -12.76
CA ILE A 599 8.49 -15.67 -13.78
C ILE A 599 8.77 -17.06 -13.21
N SER A 600 7.71 -17.85 -13.00
CA SER A 600 7.82 -19.27 -12.60
C SER A 600 8.06 -20.23 -13.76
N LYS A 601 7.93 -19.76 -15.00
CA LYS A 601 7.88 -20.63 -16.17
C LYS A 601 9.27 -20.99 -16.70
N VAL A 602 9.43 -22.25 -17.11
CA VAL A 602 10.70 -22.85 -17.55
C VAL A 602 10.98 -22.58 -19.04
N ASP A 603 9.94 -22.59 -19.89
CA ASP A 603 10.10 -22.36 -21.32
C ASP A 603 9.95 -20.87 -21.68
N LEU A 604 11.11 -20.23 -21.78
CA LEU A 604 11.31 -18.86 -22.25
C LEU A 604 12.00 -18.83 -23.62
N SER A 605 11.92 -19.92 -24.38
CA SER A 605 12.59 -20.02 -25.67
C SER A 605 12.12 -18.93 -26.63
N ASN A 606 13.10 -18.21 -27.20
CA ASN A 606 12.87 -17.06 -28.10
C ASN A 606 12.15 -15.86 -27.48
N LEU A 607 11.99 -15.79 -26.16
CA LEU A 607 11.44 -14.63 -25.46
C LEU A 607 12.55 -13.70 -24.97
N SER A 608 12.19 -12.42 -24.81
CA SER A 608 13.01 -11.40 -24.16
C SER A 608 12.26 -10.86 -22.93
N PRO A 609 12.12 -11.66 -21.86
CA PRO A 609 11.32 -11.27 -20.71
C PRO A 609 11.89 -10.02 -20.04
N SER A 610 10.99 -9.17 -19.59
CA SER A 610 11.28 -7.90 -18.92
C SER A 610 10.52 -7.83 -17.61
N ILE A 611 11.26 -7.92 -16.51
CA ILE A 611 10.72 -8.06 -15.17
C ILE A 611 11.14 -6.83 -14.38
N GLY A 612 10.17 -6.00 -14.02
CA GLY A 612 10.40 -4.85 -13.17
C GLY A 612 9.60 -4.96 -11.89
N GLY A 613 10.21 -4.63 -10.75
CA GLY A 613 9.44 -4.59 -9.52
C GLY A 613 8.22 -3.66 -9.57
N LEU A 614 8.29 -2.56 -10.33
CA LEU A 614 7.14 -1.70 -10.60
C LEU A 614 6.62 -1.87 -12.03
N VAL A 615 7.50 -1.81 -13.03
CA VAL A 615 7.10 -1.82 -14.45
C VAL A 615 7.95 -2.81 -15.23
N GLY A 616 7.35 -3.78 -15.92
CA GLY A 616 8.10 -4.71 -16.77
C GLY A 616 8.87 -3.96 -17.85
N SER A 617 8.16 -3.40 -18.82
CA SER A 617 8.75 -2.55 -19.87
C SER A 617 8.15 -1.15 -19.91
N ALA A 618 8.99 -0.14 -20.10
CA ALA A 618 8.59 1.26 -20.21
C ALA A 618 9.26 1.93 -21.40
N TYR A 619 8.48 2.19 -22.46
CA TYR A 619 8.96 2.84 -23.68
C TYR A 619 8.12 4.09 -23.98
N SER A 620 8.76 5.26 -23.95
CA SER A 620 8.08 6.54 -24.17
C SER A 620 8.67 7.30 -25.35
N SER A 621 7.84 8.04 -26.09
CA SER A 621 8.31 9.03 -27.08
C SER A 621 8.55 10.41 -26.46
N ASN A 622 7.89 10.74 -25.34
CA ASN A 622 7.89 12.08 -24.74
C ASN A 622 8.21 12.10 -23.24
N GLY A 623 9.01 11.15 -22.74
CA GLY A 623 9.49 11.14 -21.35
C GLY A 623 8.44 10.65 -20.36
N THR A 624 8.45 9.37 -20.00
CA THR A 624 7.65 8.82 -18.89
C THR A 624 8.37 9.09 -17.57
N LYS A 625 7.65 9.39 -16.50
CA LYS A 625 8.21 9.58 -15.16
C LYS A 625 7.66 8.55 -14.18
N ILE A 626 8.55 7.83 -13.50
CA ILE A 626 8.23 6.95 -12.38
C ILE A 626 8.86 7.61 -11.16
N LEU A 627 8.01 8.11 -10.25
CA LEU A 627 8.47 9.00 -9.18
C LEU A 627 8.01 8.50 -7.82
N ASN A 628 8.83 8.65 -6.77
CA ASN A 628 8.36 8.43 -5.39
C ASN A 628 7.67 7.07 -5.17
N CYS A 629 8.10 6.03 -5.88
CA CYS A 629 7.50 4.70 -5.83
C CYS A 629 8.42 3.70 -5.17
N TYR A 630 7.83 2.62 -4.66
CA TYR A 630 8.53 1.70 -3.78
C TYR A 630 8.29 0.26 -4.22
N MET A 631 9.36 -0.46 -4.51
CA MET A 631 9.33 -1.91 -4.70
C MET A 631 9.97 -2.60 -3.51
N LEU A 632 9.23 -3.53 -2.93
CA LEU A 632 9.44 -3.96 -1.56
C LEU A 632 9.24 -5.45 -1.38
N GLY A 633 8.61 -6.11 -2.36
CA GLY A 633 8.57 -7.57 -2.43
C GLY A 633 9.77 -8.09 -3.20
N LYS A 634 9.70 -9.36 -3.60
CA LYS A 634 10.77 -10.03 -4.35
C LYS A 634 10.59 -9.81 -5.85
N VAL A 635 11.64 -9.45 -6.56
CA VAL A 635 11.70 -9.53 -8.03
C VAL A 635 12.47 -10.78 -8.40
N TRP A 636 11.92 -11.67 -9.22
CA TRP A 636 12.61 -12.93 -9.48
C TRP A 636 12.37 -13.52 -10.86
N CYS A 637 13.31 -14.34 -11.31
CA CYS A 637 13.18 -15.10 -12.54
C CYS A 637 13.72 -16.52 -12.36
N ALA A 638 12.85 -17.51 -12.62
CA ALA A 638 13.18 -18.93 -12.71
C ALA A 638 13.94 -19.49 -11.49
N GLU A 639 13.47 -19.17 -10.27
CA GLU A 639 14.08 -19.67 -9.05
C GLU A 639 13.97 -21.20 -8.93
N GLY A 640 15.13 -21.86 -8.79
CA GLY A 640 15.21 -23.32 -8.69
C GLY A 640 14.99 -24.07 -10.01
N LEU A 641 15.05 -23.38 -11.15
CA LEU A 641 14.81 -23.96 -12.49
C LEU A 641 16.04 -23.81 -13.39
N GLU A 642 16.28 -24.78 -14.29
CA GLU A 642 17.31 -24.66 -15.33
C GLU A 642 16.73 -23.89 -16.53
N LEU A 643 17.45 -22.86 -16.98
CA LEU A 643 17.10 -22.05 -18.16
C LEU A 643 18.01 -22.42 -19.34
N ASP A 644 17.45 -22.98 -20.40
CA ASP A 644 18.20 -23.43 -21.58
C ASP A 644 18.56 -22.27 -22.53
N THR A 645 17.60 -21.83 -23.37
CA THR A 645 17.81 -20.79 -24.39
C THR A 645 16.81 -19.66 -24.19
N VAL A 646 17.30 -18.45 -23.94
CA VAL A 646 16.50 -17.21 -23.89
C VAL A 646 17.15 -16.19 -24.81
N GLN A 647 16.42 -15.22 -25.37
CA GLN A 647 17.07 -14.14 -26.13
C GLN A 647 17.82 -13.20 -25.19
N SER A 648 17.09 -12.55 -24.28
CA SER A 648 17.67 -11.71 -23.22
C SER A 648 16.70 -11.57 -22.06
N ILE A 649 17.14 -11.89 -20.85
CA ILE A 649 16.36 -11.61 -19.63
C ILE A 649 16.73 -10.20 -19.15
N CYS A 650 15.74 -9.34 -19.02
CA CYS A 650 15.88 -7.99 -18.46
C CYS A 650 15.20 -7.99 -17.10
N ILE A 651 15.95 -7.75 -16.01
CA ILE A 651 15.41 -7.75 -14.65
C ILE A 651 15.90 -6.55 -13.86
N GLY A 652 14.97 -5.74 -13.38
CA GLY A 652 15.24 -4.56 -12.57
C GLY A 652 14.34 -4.48 -11.35
N GLY A 653 14.87 -3.95 -10.25
CA GLY A 653 14.09 -3.75 -9.04
C GLY A 653 12.97 -2.72 -9.19
N ILE A 654 13.07 -1.80 -10.15
CA ILE A 654 12.01 -0.84 -10.48
C ILE A 654 11.47 -1.07 -11.89
N VAL A 655 12.34 -1.07 -12.91
CA VAL A 655 11.95 -1.28 -14.32
C VAL A 655 12.75 -2.42 -14.95
N GLY A 656 12.10 -3.35 -15.64
CA GLY A 656 12.82 -4.38 -16.40
C GLY A 656 13.61 -3.78 -17.56
N SER A 657 12.92 -3.07 -18.45
CA SER A 657 13.51 -2.40 -19.63
C SER A 657 12.98 -0.97 -19.79
N ALA A 658 13.88 0.00 -19.97
CA ALA A 658 13.53 1.42 -19.96
C ALA A 658 14.08 2.19 -21.18
N LYS A 659 13.23 2.98 -21.83
CA LYS A 659 13.60 3.95 -22.89
C LYS A 659 12.82 5.26 -22.73
N ASN A 660 13.53 6.39 -22.71
CA ASN A 660 12.97 7.72 -22.45
C ASN A 660 12.16 7.77 -21.13
N VAL A 661 12.72 7.21 -20.05
CA VAL A 661 12.08 7.15 -18.72
C VAL A 661 12.90 7.96 -17.72
N GLU A 662 12.25 8.78 -16.93
CA GLU A 662 12.79 9.46 -15.75
C GLU A 662 12.40 8.67 -14.49
N ILE A 663 13.39 8.23 -13.71
CA ILE A 663 13.18 7.60 -12.40
C ILE A 663 13.64 8.56 -11.32
N GLY A 664 12.79 8.87 -10.35
CA GLY A 664 13.19 9.78 -9.27
C GLY A 664 12.46 9.68 -7.95
N GLY A 665 13.21 9.69 -6.85
CA GLY A 665 12.67 9.39 -5.52
C GLY A 665 12.13 7.96 -5.39
N CYS A 666 12.55 7.04 -6.25
CA CYS A 666 12.11 5.64 -6.18
C CYS A 666 13.01 4.83 -5.25
N HIS A 667 12.42 3.87 -4.57
CA HIS A 667 13.09 3.10 -3.54
C HIS A 667 12.92 1.60 -3.81
N TYR A 668 14.04 0.93 -4.03
CA TYR A 668 14.08 -0.52 -4.20
C TYR A 668 14.63 -1.18 -2.95
N LEU A 669 13.74 -1.86 -2.27
CA LEU A 669 13.94 -2.39 -0.93
C LEU A 669 13.72 -3.91 -0.89
N GLY A 670 13.31 -4.49 -2.02
CA GLY A 670 13.11 -5.92 -2.19
C GLY A 670 14.39 -6.73 -2.38
N SER A 671 14.22 -8.03 -2.65
CA SER A 671 15.29 -8.92 -3.13
C SER A 671 15.13 -9.24 -4.62
N ILE A 672 16.26 -9.25 -5.36
CA ILE A 672 16.29 -9.65 -6.77
C ILE A 672 16.93 -11.02 -6.84
N PHE A 673 16.27 -11.96 -7.51
CA PHE A 673 16.83 -13.26 -7.84
C PHE A 673 16.75 -13.51 -9.34
N VAL A 674 17.83 -13.93 -9.97
CA VAL A 674 17.78 -14.39 -11.36
C VAL A 674 18.71 -15.56 -11.57
N GLN A 675 18.16 -16.64 -12.12
CA GLN A 675 18.98 -17.74 -12.61
C GLN A 675 19.64 -17.33 -13.94
N LYS A 676 20.95 -17.55 -14.05
CA LYS A 676 21.67 -17.29 -15.31
C LYS A 676 21.27 -18.34 -16.36
N PRO A 677 20.84 -17.93 -17.58
CA PRO A 677 20.53 -18.88 -18.65
C PRO A 677 21.81 -19.51 -19.22
N SER A 678 21.68 -20.74 -19.72
CA SER A 678 22.78 -21.47 -20.37
C SER A 678 23.20 -20.84 -21.70
N SER A 679 22.25 -20.24 -22.42
CA SER A 679 22.43 -19.48 -23.66
C SER A 679 21.48 -18.28 -23.69
N GLY A 680 21.98 -17.09 -24.03
CA GLY A 680 21.20 -15.85 -24.05
C GLY A 680 21.85 -14.69 -23.30
N GLY A 681 21.24 -13.51 -23.39
CA GLY A 681 21.60 -12.32 -22.62
C GLY A 681 21.00 -12.32 -21.22
N LEU A 682 21.70 -11.71 -20.27
CA LEU A 682 21.17 -11.33 -18.96
C LEU A 682 21.51 -9.86 -18.70
N ARG A 683 20.48 -9.01 -18.63
CA ARG A 683 20.55 -7.59 -18.33
C ARG A 683 19.88 -7.38 -16.97
N ALA A 684 20.67 -7.42 -15.91
CA ALA A 684 20.18 -7.30 -14.54
C ALA A 684 20.72 -6.03 -13.88
N GLY A 685 19.88 -5.33 -13.12
CA GLY A 685 20.30 -4.20 -12.32
C GLY A 685 19.37 -3.88 -11.16
N VAL A 686 19.85 -3.06 -10.23
CA VAL A 686 19.11 -2.75 -9.00
C VAL A 686 17.83 -1.98 -9.29
N PHE A 687 17.90 -0.94 -10.12
CA PHE A 687 16.74 -0.15 -10.53
C PHE A 687 16.23 -0.57 -11.90
N ILE A 688 17.14 -0.68 -12.86
CA ILE A 688 16.82 -0.94 -14.26
C ILE A 688 17.58 -2.19 -14.69
N GLY A 689 16.91 -3.13 -15.36
CA GLY A 689 17.59 -4.27 -15.99
C GLY A 689 18.30 -3.87 -17.27
N ASP A 690 17.53 -3.36 -18.23
CA ASP A 690 18.00 -2.91 -19.54
C ASP A 690 17.82 -1.40 -19.73
N LEU A 691 18.94 -0.71 -20.00
CA LEU A 691 19.02 0.73 -20.10
C LEU A 691 19.21 1.18 -21.56
N MET A 692 18.14 1.72 -22.15
CA MET A 692 18.14 2.27 -23.50
C MET A 692 18.25 3.81 -23.50
N SER A 693 18.17 4.43 -24.67
CA SER A 693 18.34 5.89 -24.82
C SER A 693 17.30 6.73 -24.06
N GLY A 694 17.73 7.90 -23.58
CA GLY A 694 16.89 8.91 -22.96
C GLY A 694 16.41 8.61 -21.54
N VAL A 695 16.98 7.59 -20.89
CA VAL A 695 16.74 7.31 -19.47
C VAL A 695 17.43 8.38 -18.60
N LYS A 696 16.73 8.86 -17.58
CA LYS A 696 17.22 9.85 -16.61
C LYS A 696 16.98 9.34 -15.20
N ALA A 697 17.94 9.54 -14.31
CA ALA A 697 17.79 9.28 -12.90
C ALA A 697 18.00 10.59 -12.13
N ASN A 698 16.95 11.12 -11.50
CA ASN A 698 16.96 12.39 -10.79
C ASN A 698 16.40 12.22 -9.37
N GLY A 699 16.93 12.93 -8.38
CA GLY A 699 16.38 12.90 -7.01
C GLY A 699 16.90 11.74 -6.14
N ASN A 700 16.35 11.63 -4.92
CA ASN A 700 16.85 10.74 -3.85
C ASN A 700 16.38 9.29 -4.02
N ASN A 701 16.77 8.63 -5.12
CA ASN A 701 16.57 7.18 -5.28
C ASN A 701 17.37 6.42 -4.21
N SER A 702 16.82 5.36 -3.62
CA SER A 702 17.57 4.54 -2.64
C SER A 702 17.36 3.04 -2.83
N TYR A 703 18.36 2.27 -2.41
CA TYR A 703 18.32 0.81 -2.47
C TYR A 703 19.15 0.18 -1.34
N MET A 704 18.97 -1.11 -1.10
CA MET A 704 19.76 -1.84 -0.11
C MET A 704 20.88 -2.66 -0.71
N ILE A 705 22.08 -2.48 -0.15
CA ILE A 705 23.35 -2.97 -0.71
C ILE A 705 23.47 -4.49 -0.66
N ASP A 706 23.06 -5.13 0.45
CA ASP A 706 23.21 -6.58 0.62
C ASP A 706 22.33 -7.40 -0.34
N LEU A 707 21.22 -6.81 -0.80
CA LEU A 707 20.30 -7.41 -1.78
C LEU A 707 20.67 -7.09 -3.24
N ALA A 708 21.67 -6.23 -3.43
CA ALA A 708 22.16 -5.73 -4.71
C ALA A 708 23.61 -6.17 -5.01
N ALA A 709 24.22 -6.96 -4.13
CA ALA A 709 25.64 -7.29 -4.18
C ALA A 709 26.05 -7.87 -5.55
N GLY A 710 26.88 -7.13 -6.29
CA GLY A 710 27.42 -7.53 -7.58
C GLY A 710 26.59 -7.14 -8.81
N LEU A 711 25.41 -6.53 -8.65
CA LEU A 711 24.62 -5.98 -9.76
C LEU A 711 24.94 -4.50 -10.01
N PRO A 712 24.94 -4.04 -11.28
CA PRO A 712 24.97 -2.61 -11.57
C PRO A 712 23.70 -1.92 -11.06
N VAL A 713 23.82 -0.71 -10.52
CA VAL A 713 22.66 0.04 -10.00
C VAL A 713 21.63 0.31 -11.09
N TYR A 714 22.09 0.74 -12.27
CA TYR A 714 21.25 0.99 -13.45
C TYR A 714 21.71 0.11 -14.63
N GLY A 715 21.56 -1.21 -14.46
CA GLY A 715 21.50 -2.20 -15.55
C GLY A 715 22.66 -2.27 -16.54
N TYR A 716 22.42 -2.99 -17.63
CA TYR A 716 23.32 -3.10 -18.79
C TYR A 716 22.97 -2.03 -19.84
N LYS A 717 23.99 -1.39 -20.41
CA LYS A 717 23.85 -0.34 -21.44
C LYS A 717 23.94 -0.94 -22.84
N ASP A 718 23.10 -0.47 -23.76
CA ASP A 718 23.29 -0.72 -25.18
C ASP A 718 24.42 0.16 -25.76
N GLU A 719 25.19 -0.36 -26.72
CA GLU A 719 26.30 0.37 -27.35
C GLU A 719 25.81 1.66 -28.05
N GLY A 720 26.42 2.80 -27.72
CA GLY A 720 26.12 4.10 -28.36
C GLY A 720 25.10 4.99 -27.64
N VAL A 721 24.64 4.62 -26.43
CA VAL A 721 23.76 5.44 -25.60
C VAL A 721 24.55 6.52 -24.83
N ASP A 722 24.18 7.81 -24.99
CA ASP A 722 24.71 8.93 -24.20
C ASP A 722 23.99 9.02 -22.84
N ASP A 723 24.77 8.86 -21.78
CA ASP A 723 24.31 8.67 -20.39
C ASP A 723 24.90 9.73 -19.44
N SER A 724 25.22 10.91 -19.98
CA SER A 724 25.75 12.04 -19.20
C SER A 724 24.78 12.61 -18.14
N SER A 725 23.57 12.02 -18.00
CA SER A 725 22.51 12.48 -17.11
C SER A 725 22.11 11.52 -15.97
N VAL A 726 22.69 10.32 -15.87
CA VAL A 726 22.48 9.42 -14.72
C VAL A 726 23.55 9.71 -13.66
N TYR A 727 23.23 10.60 -12.73
CA TYR A 727 24.09 10.93 -11.60
C TYR A 727 23.82 9.97 -10.43
N VAL A 728 24.84 9.22 -10.03
CA VAL A 728 24.81 8.41 -8.80
C VAL A 728 25.20 9.33 -7.63
N ILE A 729 24.22 9.79 -6.86
CA ILE A 729 24.48 10.33 -5.51
C ILE A 729 24.46 9.14 -4.57
N GLY A 730 25.59 8.43 -4.48
CA GLY A 730 25.78 7.41 -3.45
C GLY A 730 25.89 8.10 -2.09
N LEU A 731 25.04 7.71 -1.14
CA LEU A 731 25.35 7.91 0.26
C LEU A 731 26.29 6.77 0.67
N GLU A 732 27.55 7.11 0.94
CA GLU A 732 28.49 6.27 1.70
C GLU A 732 28.04 6.11 3.15
#